data_AF-A0A926FYL6-F1
#
_entry.id   AF-A0A926FYL6-F1
#
_cell.length_a   1.000
_cell.length_b   1.000
_cell.length_c   1.000
_cell.angle_alpha   90.00
_cell.angle_beta   90.00
_cell.angle_gamma   90.00
#
_symmetry.space_group_name_H-M   'P 1'
#
loop_
_entity.id
_entity.type
_entity.pdbx_description
1 polymer ?
#
loop_
_entity_poly.entity_id
_entity_poly.type
_entity_poly.pdbx_seq_one_letter_code
_entity_poly.pdbx_strand_id
1 'polypeptide(L)'
;MTEIPVSRRDFIKQAALAGAAVPMVTDAAVAATTQTQKPSPDADIAWLDGAPPATHEGQSWGMPWPRGTVPARAQFRAATSTGKSVPVQSWTTAWWPDGSIKWTAHAIPAGEALADGLRVAPGKSPAPAQPVRVTAGGDSIEVSTGAVTWRIGKSGDAILRSATNGGRESLRDVRLVATAQNGPDSDDGAHAAIERYTSDITSTTIEQNGPVRAVIRVEGTHKAGARGWLPFTLRLYFHAGSQAVRIVHSFIFDGDPDKDFIRGLGLSGAVPMRDQPHDRHVRFAGQDGGLWGEAVRPLTGLRRDSGKQFRDTQVAGIATPSAAELPKPVRETLQYIPAWGDFTLAQPNADGFAITKRTKPGHGWIDVDTAGRAPGLGLIGGPSGGVAFGMKDFWQRCPVRLDVRDAATDLAHFTIWHHAPDAAAMDLRMYHDGLGMNDHVAENQGLDITYEDYEKGWGTAHGIARTTEFTLWALPATPPRARLVEMAHEVSRQPRLTCAPARINAAGVFGDWSLVDRSTAARKAIEDQNDALLDYYVGQVDQRRWYGFWNYGDVMHSYDTDRHVWRYDIGGYAWDNSELSTDLWLWYSYLRSGRADVFRMAEAMTRHTGEVDVYHIGPYRGFGTRHGVQHWSDSSKQPRVSNAAYRRIYYFLTADERCGDLMHALIDSDYTLQRVEIGRKVDERAPGSAPPGGNSAVKAAGALPDGQVFVQFGTTWGSLISAWLTEWERTRDTKWRDRIVTGMRSIATLKQGWFAGGAPFELKTGRFLGPGDKVSVSHLNGVFGVFEMHAELLELLDEAAYREVWLDYCAFYNASDAEFRAKTGQPGRGRGLRAAHSRFTAYAAVQRKDAALAKRAWGEFLGSDDGHDTAALGRVRRISGPDVLKPIDEMAGVSTNGTAQWGLAAVANLALIGDALESGR
;
A
#
# COMPACT_ATOMS: atom_id res chain seq x y z
N MET A 1 -77.58 -6.85 13.75
CA MET A 1 -78.06 -5.48 13.48
C MET A 1 -76.87 -4.56 13.56
N THR A 2 -76.71 -3.74 12.52
CA THR A 2 -75.97 -2.46 12.44
C THR A 2 -74.46 -2.46 12.71
N GLU A 3 -73.68 -2.50 11.61
CA GLU A 3 -72.50 -1.66 11.42
C GLU A 3 -72.90 -0.18 11.38
N ILE A 4 -72.13 0.73 11.98
CA ILE A 4 -71.55 1.96 11.35
C ILE A 4 -70.29 2.41 12.17
N PRO A 5 -69.38 3.29 11.68
CA PRO A 5 -67.94 3.04 11.66
C PRO A 5 -67.13 4.08 12.48
N VAL A 6 -65.90 3.75 12.87
CA VAL A 6 -64.98 4.75 13.45
C VAL A 6 -64.13 5.36 12.33
N SER A 7 -64.22 6.68 12.19
CA SER A 7 -63.60 7.45 11.11
C SER A 7 -62.11 7.74 11.37
N ARG A 8 -61.35 7.97 10.28
CA ARG A 8 -59.92 8.36 10.23
C ARG A 8 -59.53 9.59 11.07
N ARG A 9 -60.48 10.33 11.66
CA ARG A 9 -60.23 11.51 12.50
C ARG A 9 -60.00 11.20 13.98
N ASP A 10 -60.38 10.03 14.46
CA ASP A 10 -60.16 9.64 15.88
C ASP A 10 -58.81 8.95 16.11
N PHE A 11 -58.20 8.37 15.06
CA PHE A 11 -56.84 7.83 15.13
C PHE A 11 -55.77 8.92 15.23
N ILE A 12 -56.03 10.11 14.68
CA ILE A 12 -55.07 11.23 14.65
C ILE A 12 -55.07 12.03 15.97
N LYS A 13 -56.09 11.89 16.83
CA LYS A 13 -56.20 12.65 18.09
C LYS A 13 -55.60 11.96 19.31
N GLN A 14 -55.25 10.66 19.25
CA GLN A 14 -54.50 9.99 20.31
C GLN A 14 -52.97 9.92 20.09
N ALA A 15 -52.47 10.44 18.96
CA ALA A 15 -51.03 10.43 18.65
C ALA A 15 -50.25 11.67 19.14
N ALA A 16 -50.85 12.56 19.93
CA ALA A 16 -50.27 13.88 20.23
C ALA A 16 -49.88 14.16 21.71
N LEU A 17 -50.00 13.20 22.63
CA LEU A 17 -49.64 13.41 24.05
C LEU A 17 -48.95 12.18 24.66
N ALA A 18 -47.77 11.87 24.14
CA ALA A 18 -46.74 11.06 24.81
C ALA A 18 -45.36 11.49 24.29
N GLY A 19 -45.10 12.79 24.35
CA GLY A 19 -43.78 13.37 24.09
C GLY A 19 -42.93 13.32 25.35
N ALA A 20 -41.65 12.96 25.17
CA ALA A 20 -40.55 12.90 26.14
C ALA A 20 -40.15 11.49 26.63
N ALA A 21 -39.77 10.63 25.69
CA ALA A 21 -38.74 9.61 25.92
C ALA A 21 -38.01 9.39 24.59
N VAL A 22 -36.96 10.18 24.37
CA VAL A 22 -36.00 10.01 23.26
C VAL A 22 -35.35 8.64 23.46
N PRO A 23 -35.47 7.67 22.53
CA PRO A 23 -34.50 6.60 22.50
C PRO A 23 -33.22 7.24 21.96
N MET A 24 -32.22 7.40 22.82
CA MET A 24 -30.83 7.52 22.38
C MET A 24 -30.51 6.24 21.62
N VAL A 25 -30.82 6.20 20.33
CA VAL A 25 -30.15 5.32 19.39
C VAL A 25 -28.80 6.00 19.19
N THR A 26 -27.85 5.66 20.07
CA THR A 26 -26.45 5.86 19.78
C THR A 26 -26.18 5.11 18.49
N ASP A 27 -25.84 5.83 17.42
CA ASP A 27 -25.03 5.33 16.32
C ASP A 27 -23.74 4.78 16.93
N ALA A 28 -23.81 3.55 17.42
CA ALA A 28 -22.64 2.72 17.63
C ALA A 28 -22.21 2.33 16.21
N ALA A 29 -21.38 3.19 15.62
CA ALA A 29 -20.46 2.79 14.60
C ALA A 29 -19.91 1.41 15.00
N VAL A 30 -19.94 0.46 14.08
CA VAL A 30 -19.19 -0.79 14.18
C VAL A 30 -17.70 -0.44 14.02
N ALA A 31 -17.18 0.38 14.93
CA ALA A 31 -15.88 0.12 15.50
C ALA A 31 -16.08 -1.14 16.33
N ALA A 32 -15.87 -2.30 15.71
CA ALA A 32 -15.52 -3.48 16.46
C ALA A 32 -14.26 -3.11 17.24
N THR A 33 -14.44 -2.61 18.47
CA THR A 33 -13.45 -2.72 19.52
C THR A 33 -13.37 -4.21 19.83
N THR A 34 -12.75 -4.96 18.91
CA THR A 34 -12.08 -6.20 19.26
C THR A 34 -11.20 -5.83 20.44
N GLN A 35 -11.60 -6.27 21.65
CA GLN A 35 -10.65 -6.41 22.74
C GLN A 35 -9.54 -7.28 22.19
N THR A 36 -8.47 -6.63 21.72
CA THR A 36 -7.26 -7.30 21.26
C THR A 36 -6.78 -8.13 22.42
N GLN A 37 -6.90 -9.44 22.31
CA GLN A 37 -6.23 -10.35 23.21
C GLN A 37 -4.75 -9.96 23.12
N LYS A 38 -4.20 -9.40 24.20
CA LYS A 38 -2.77 -9.01 24.21
C LYS A 38 -1.98 -10.26 23.85
N PRO A 39 -1.06 -10.20 22.86
CA PRO A 39 -0.20 -11.33 22.56
C PRO A 39 0.48 -11.79 23.86
N SER A 40 0.69 -13.10 23.98
CA SER A 40 1.46 -13.63 25.10
C SER A 40 2.78 -12.85 25.20
N PRO A 41 3.17 -12.36 26.38
CA PRO A 41 4.43 -11.63 26.56
C PRO A 41 5.67 -12.46 26.15
N ASP A 42 5.50 -13.77 25.93
CA ASP A 42 6.55 -14.71 25.54
C ASP A 42 6.65 -15.02 24.03
N ALA A 43 5.75 -14.50 23.18
CA ALA A 43 5.74 -14.74 21.73
C ALA A 43 6.52 -13.66 20.97
N ASP A 44 7.44 -14.07 20.08
CA ASP A 44 8.19 -13.13 19.22
C ASP A 44 7.35 -12.68 18.01
N ILE A 45 6.44 -13.55 17.56
CA ILE A 45 5.62 -13.37 16.36
C ILE A 45 4.14 -13.57 16.73
N ALA A 46 3.28 -12.64 16.34
CA ALA A 46 1.86 -12.65 16.64
C ALA A 46 1.01 -12.24 15.43
N TRP A 47 -0.30 -12.50 15.49
CA TRP A 47 -1.23 -11.99 14.50
C TRP A 47 -1.38 -10.48 14.65
N LEU A 48 -1.26 -9.75 13.54
CA LEU A 48 -1.31 -8.29 13.51
C LEU A 48 -2.58 -7.74 14.17
N ASP A 49 -3.73 -8.34 13.85
CA ASP A 49 -5.04 -7.94 14.35
C ASP A 49 -5.35 -8.49 15.76
N GLY A 50 -4.38 -9.16 16.40
CA GLY A 50 -4.50 -9.80 17.72
C GLY A 50 -5.29 -11.11 17.71
N ALA A 51 -6.41 -11.18 16.99
CA ALA A 51 -7.21 -12.39 16.84
C ALA A 51 -6.67 -13.28 15.69
N PRO A 52 -6.42 -14.58 15.94
CA PRO A 52 -6.09 -15.52 14.86
C PRO A 52 -7.30 -15.72 13.93
N PRO A 53 -7.12 -15.88 12.60
CA PRO A 53 -8.19 -16.35 11.74
C PRO A 53 -8.54 -17.82 12.06
N ALA A 54 -9.64 -18.36 11.54
CA ALA A 54 -9.92 -19.79 11.71
C ALA A 54 -8.87 -20.66 10.99
N THR A 55 -8.55 -20.30 9.75
CA THR A 55 -7.52 -20.94 8.93
C THR A 55 -6.78 -19.89 8.11
N HIS A 56 -5.66 -20.28 7.48
CA HIS A 56 -4.92 -19.42 6.56
C HIS A 56 -4.23 -20.23 5.45
N GLU A 57 -3.99 -19.60 4.31
CA GLU A 57 -3.36 -20.21 3.11
C GLU A 57 -1.81 -20.14 3.13
N GLY A 58 -1.23 -20.24 4.33
CA GLY A 58 0.19 -19.99 4.59
C GLY A 58 0.49 -18.54 4.94
N GLN A 59 1.62 -18.29 5.59
CA GLN A 59 2.03 -16.97 6.06
C GLN A 59 3.51 -16.74 5.82
N SER A 60 3.89 -15.48 5.58
CA SER A 60 5.29 -15.06 5.52
C SER A 60 5.48 -13.75 6.29
N TRP A 61 6.61 -13.61 6.98
CA TRP A 61 6.96 -12.43 7.77
C TRP A 61 8.48 -12.31 7.87
N GLY A 62 8.96 -11.13 8.28
CA GLY A 62 10.36 -10.92 8.63
C GLY A 62 10.62 -10.76 10.12
N MET A 63 11.84 -11.08 10.52
CA MET A 63 12.31 -11.02 11.89
C MET A 63 13.75 -10.49 11.93
N PRO A 64 14.04 -9.46 12.77
CA PRO A 64 15.37 -8.93 12.91
C PRO A 64 16.20 -9.68 13.96
N TRP A 65 17.52 -9.53 13.86
CA TRP A 65 18.49 -10.10 14.77
C TRP A 65 19.52 -9.04 15.18
N PRO A 66 19.88 -8.94 16.47
CA PRO A 66 20.92 -8.01 16.92
C PRO A 66 22.27 -8.32 16.26
N ARG A 67 23.06 -7.28 16.03
CA ARG A 67 24.40 -7.37 15.43
C ARG A 67 25.29 -8.36 16.18
N GLY A 68 26.01 -9.20 15.44
CA GLY A 68 26.94 -10.20 15.97
C GLY A 68 26.30 -11.45 16.58
N THR A 69 24.96 -11.55 16.65
CA THR A 69 24.31 -12.65 17.39
C THR A 69 24.02 -13.90 16.56
N VAL A 70 23.75 -13.75 15.26
CA VAL A 70 23.40 -14.88 14.37
C VAL A 70 24.33 -14.96 13.18
N PRO A 71 25.06 -16.08 12.98
CA PRO A 71 26.00 -16.22 11.87
C PRO A 71 25.28 -16.40 10.51
N ALA A 72 25.94 -16.03 9.42
CA ALA A 72 25.38 -16.04 8.06
C ALA A 72 24.81 -17.38 7.55
N ARG A 73 25.15 -18.51 8.17
CA ARG A 73 24.70 -19.85 7.79
C ARG A 73 23.74 -20.49 8.80
N ALA A 74 23.20 -19.70 9.74
CA ALA A 74 22.26 -20.21 10.73
C ALA A 74 21.00 -20.78 10.05
N GLN A 75 20.51 -21.89 10.59
CA GLN A 75 19.17 -22.43 10.30
C GLN A 75 18.21 -21.99 11.40
N PHE A 76 16.91 -22.01 11.12
CA PHE A 76 15.89 -21.59 12.09
C PHE A 76 14.80 -22.65 12.24
N ARG A 77 14.27 -22.75 13.46
CA ARG A 77 13.09 -23.53 13.81
C ARG A 77 12.03 -22.60 14.42
N ALA A 78 10.76 -22.97 14.26
CA ALA A 78 9.63 -22.30 14.89
C ALA A 78 8.90 -23.25 15.83
N ALA A 79 8.37 -22.71 16.92
CA ALA A 79 7.48 -23.42 17.83
C ALA A 79 6.38 -22.48 18.34
N THR A 80 5.23 -23.05 18.69
CA THR A 80 4.19 -22.34 19.45
C THR A 80 4.68 -22.01 20.86
N SER A 81 3.99 -21.12 21.58
CA SER A 81 4.29 -20.83 23.00
C SER A 81 4.21 -22.09 23.88
N THR A 82 3.38 -23.06 23.51
CA THR A 82 3.25 -24.38 24.17
C THR A 82 4.37 -25.37 23.83
N GLY A 83 5.36 -24.97 23.01
CA GLY A 83 6.52 -25.78 22.64
C GLY A 83 6.30 -26.74 21.46
N LYS A 84 5.13 -26.72 20.82
CA LYS A 84 4.85 -27.56 19.64
C LYS A 84 5.65 -27.04 18.45
N SER A 85 6.49 -27.90 17.87
CA SER A 85 7.27 -27.55 16.68
C SER A 85 6.38 -27.30 15.47
N VAL A 86 6.71 -26.25 14.70
CA VAL A 86 6.02 -25.87 13.46
C VAL A 86 7.02 -25.91 12.30
N PRO A 87 6.69 -26.55 11.16
CA PRO A 87 7.51 -26.45 9.95
C PRO A 87 7.65 -25.00 9.51
N VAL A 88 8.89 -24.52 9.43
CA VAL A 88 9.23 -23.18 8.94
C VAL A 88 10.32 -23.24 7.89
N GLN A 89 10.17 -22.45 6.84
CA GLN A 89 11.21 -22.18 5.84
C GLN A 89 11.76 -20.78 6.07
N SER A 90 13.08 -20.61 5.99
CA SER A 90 13.74 -19.35 6.34
C SER A 90 14.77 -18.95 5.29
N TRP A 91 14.90 -17.65 5.04
CA TRP A 91 15.95 -17.07 4.20
C TRP A 91 16.42 -15.73 4.76
N THR A 92 17.64 -15.32 4.44
CA THR A 92 18.19 -14.03 4.87
C THR A 92 17.76 -12.93 3.91
N THR A 93 17.35 -11.77 4.45
CA THR A 93 16.95 -10.59 3.67
C THR A 93 17.87 -9.39 3.89
N ALA A 94 18.67 -9.38 4.96
CA ALA A 94 19.75 -8.41 5.15
C ALA A 94 20.86 -8.92 6.08
N TRP A 95 22.04 -8.32 5.94
CA TRP A 95 23.23 -8.56 6.77
C TRP A 95 23.73 -7.29 7.45
N TRP A 96 24.33 -7.46 8.62
CA TRP A 96 25.14 -6.43 9.27
C TRP A 96 26.53 -6.31 8.61
N PRO A 97 27.26 -5.21 8.82
CA PRO A 97 28.61 -5.03 8.27
C PRO A 97 29.63 -6.10 8.72
N ASP A 98 29.44 -6.69 9.89
CA ASP A 98 30.27 -7.79 10.41
C ASP A 98 29.95 -9.16 9.77
N GLY A 99 28.97 -9.21 8.85
CA GLY A 99 28.53 -10.42 8.17
C GLY A 99 27.51 -11.27 8.95
N SER A 100 27.16 -10.89 10.17
CA SER A 100 26.04 -11.49 10.90
C SER A 100 24.70 -11.14 10.23
N ILE A 101 23.68 -11.96 10.46
CA ILE A 101 22.35 -11.75 9.89
C ILE A 101 21.70 -10.53 10.57
N LYS A 102 21.19 -9.57 9.78
CA LYS A 102 20.38 -8.43 10.24
C LYS A 102 18.90 -8.76 10.22
N TRP A 103 18.42 -9.31 9.11
CA TRP A 103 17.03 -9.73 8.94
C TRP A 103 16.93 -11.11 8.29
N THR A 104 16.00 -11.91 8.80
CA THR A 104 15.50 -13.10 8.10
C THR A 104 14.04 -12.91 7.74
N ALA A 105 13.62 -13.65 6.72
CA ALA A 105 12.23 -13.89 6.42
C ALA A 105 11.90 -15.37 6.64
N HIS A 106 10.65 -15.63 7.01
CA HIS A 106 10.15 -16.94 7.38
C HIS A 106 8.81 -17.19 6.70
N ALA A 107 8.53 -18.47 6.40
CA ALA A 107 7.23 -18.90 5.92
C ALA A 107 6.75 -20.18 6.60
N ILE A 108 5.44 -20.28 6.86
CA ILE A 108 4.78 -21.47 7.42
C ILE A 108 3.75 -22.04 6.44
N PRO A 109 3.46 -23.37 6.49
CA PRO A 109 2.41 -24.00 5.68
C PRO A 109 1.03 -23.41 5.95
N ALA A 110 0.07 -23.71 5.07
CA ALA A 110 -1.35 -23.47 5.32
C ALA A 110 -1.90 -24.40 6.42
N GLY A 111 -2.93 -23.94 7.11
CA GLY A 111 -3.56 -24.72 8.18
C GLY A 111 -4.42 -23.90 9.13
N GLU A 112 -4.74 -24.50 10.27
CA GLU A 112 -5.36 -23.82 11.41
C GLU A 112 -4.42 -22.74 11.96
N ALA A 113 -5.00 -21.60 12.33
CA ALA A 113 -4.19 -20.54 12.88
C ALA A 113 -3.62 -20.89 14.25
N LEU A 114 -2.39 -20.44 14.47
CA LEU A 114 -1.68 -20.63 15.73
C LEU A 114 -2.12 -19.53 16.71
N ALA A 115 -3.06 -19.86 17.60
CA ALA A 115 -3.66 -18.89 18.52
C ALA A 115 -2.64 -18.25 19.48
N ASP A 116 -1.64 -19.02 19.92
CA ASP A 116 -0.69 -18.55 20.93
C ASP A 116 0.58 -17.88 20.35
N GLY A 117 0.58 -17.56 19.05
CA GLY A 117 1.75 -16.99 18.36
C GLY A 117 2.90 -17.99 18.15
N LEU A 118 4.05 -17.46 17.74
CA LEU A 118 5.25 -18.23 17.40
C LEU A 118 6.50 -17.66 18.05
N ARG A 119 7.44 -18.56 18.37
CA ARG A 119 8.83 -18.25 18.71
C ARG A 119 9.74 -18.83 17.64
N VAL A 120 10.68 -18.04 17.16
CA VAL A 120 11.67 -18.45 16.15
C VAL A 120 13.06 -18.39 16.76
N ALA A 121 13.83 -19.47 16.61
CA ALA A 121 15.17 -19.56 17.17
C ALA A 121 16.11 -20.34 16.24
N PRO A 122 17.45 -20.16 16.36
CA PRO A 122 18.41 -20.95 15.60
C PRO A 122 18.23 -22.45 15.85
N GLY A 123 18.10 -23.24 14.79
CA GLY A 123 17.95 -24.70 14.86
C GLY A 123 17.35 -25.31 13.59
N LYS A 124 17.24 -26.64 13.58
CA LYS A 124 16.68 -27.36 12.43
C LYS A 124 15.15 -27.39 12.49
N SER A 125 14.52 -27.12 11.37
CA SER A 125 13.08 -27.14 11.16
C SER A 125 12.59 -28.53 10.75
N PRO A 126 11.42 -29.01 11.23
CA PRO A 126 10.81 -30.24 10.71
C PRO A 126 10.27 -30.02 9.27
N ALA A 127 10.16 -31.10 8.52
CA ALA A 127 9.53 -31.05 7.20
C ALA A 127 8.00 -30.86 7.33
N PRO A 128 7.34 -30.13 6.41
CA PRO A 128 5.89 -30.05 6.37
C PRO A 128 5.26 -31.37 5.93
N ALA A 129 4.05 -31.65 6.42
CA ALA A 129 3.32 -32.89 6.11
C ALA A 129 2.95 -33.00 4.62
N GLN A 130 2.62 -31.87 3.98
CA GLN A 130 2.30 -31.78 2.55
C GLN A 130 3.27 -30.80 1.88
N PRO A 131 4.52 -31.19 1.60
CA PRO A 131 5.54 -30.28 1.09
C PRO A 131 5.21 -29.77 -0.31
N VAL A 132 5.62 -28.53 -0.58
CA VAL A 132 5.62 -27.98 -1.93
C VAL A 132 6.66 -28.73 -2.78
N ARG A 133 6.28 -29.08 -4.01
CA ARG A 133 7.17 -29.67 -5.01
C ARG A 133 7.07 -28.87 -6.30
N VAL A 134 8.21 -28.47 -6.86
CA VAL A 134 8.30 -27.72 -8.12
C VAL A 134 9.04 -28.55 -9.15
N THR A 135 8.43 -28.75 -10.32
CA THR A 135 9.01 -29.47 -11.46
C THR A 135 8.99 -28.57 -12.69
N ALA A 136 10.15 -28.23 -13.22
CA ALA A 136 10.25 -27.45 -14.44
C ALA A 136 10.12 -28.35 -15.68
N GLY A 137 9.11 -28.11 -16.51
CA GLY A 137 8.95 -28.71 -17.83
C GLY A 137 9.39 -27.78 -18.96
N GLY A 138 9.19 -28.25 -20.19
CA GLY A 138 9.53 -27.48 -21.41
C GLY A 138 8.67 -26.22 -21.56
N ASP A 139 7.34 -26.40 -21.54
CA ASP A 139 6.32 -25.38 -21.82
C ASP A 139 5.64 -24.78 -20.57
N SER A 140 5.89 -25.39 -19.41
CA SER A 140 5.23 -25.07 -18.15
C SER A 140 6.08 -25.43 -16.94
N ILE A 141 5.77 -24.82 -15.79
CA ILE A 141 6.27 -25.20 -14.47
C ILE A 141 5.12 -25.82 -13.70
N GLU A 142 5.32 -26.99 -13.12
CA GLU A 142 4.33 -27.66 -12.28
C GLU A 142 4.66 -27.44 -10.80
N VAL A 143 3.68 -27.03 -10.01
CA VAL A 143 3.80 -26.83 -8.56
C VAL A 143 2.72 -27.61 -7.84
N SER A 144 3.10 -28.57 -7.01
CA SER A 144 2.17 -29.34 -6.16
C SER A 144 2.24 -28.84 -4.72
N THR A 145 1.09 -28.58 -4.09
CA THR A 145 0.96 -28.08 -2.70
C THR A 145 0.26 -29.06 -1.77
N GLY A 146 0.22 -30.35 -2.13
CA GLY A 146 -0.57 -31.37 -1.46
C GLY A 146 -1.52 -32.02 -2.45
N ALA A 147 -2.83 -31.90 -2.24
CA ALA A 147 -3.84 -32.41 -3.18
C ALA A 147 -3.96 -31.57 -4.47
N VAL A 148 -3.46 -30.33 -4.47
CA VAL A 148 -3.53 -29.42 -5.61
C VAL A 148 -2.23 -29.42 -6.40
N THR A 149 -2.35 -29.47 -7.73
CA THR A 149 -1.25 -29.29 -8.67
C THR A 149 -1.58 -28.18 -9.64
N TRP A 150 -0.68 -27.20 -9.75
CA TRP A 150 -0.79 -26.01 -10.58
C TRP A 150 0.18 -26.11 -11.76
N ARG A 151 -0.26 -25.75 -12.97
CA ARG A 151 0.59 -25.67 -14.16
C ARG A 151 0.70 -24.22 -14.63
N ILE A 152 1.88 -23.64 -14.47
CA ILE A 152 2.18 -22.24 -14.82
C ILE A 152 2.79 -22.20 -16.23
N GLY A 153 2.29 -21.32 -17.10
CA GLY A 153 2.82 -21.14 -18.45
C GLY A 153 4.21 -20.50 -18.46
N LYS A 154 5.05 -20.86 -19.44
CA LYS A 154 6.34 -20.20 -19.73
C LYS A 154 6.31 -19.29 -20.96
N SER A 155 5.21 -19.34 -21.71
CA SER A 155 4.97 -18.60 -22.95
C SER A 155 3.49 -18.68 -23.32
N GLY A 156 3.05 -17.83 -24.25
CA GLY A 156 1.65 -17.71 -24.65
C GLY A 156 0.84 -16.86 -23.69
N ASP A 157 -0.48 -16.97 -23.71
CA ASP A 157 -1.37 -16.09 -22.96
C ASP A 157 -1.79 -16.59 -21.58
N ALA A 158 -1.84 -17.91 -21.37
CA ALA A 158 -2.28 -18.52 -20.13
C ALA A 158 -1.18 -18.52 -19.06
N ILE A 159 -1.32 -17.63 -18.07
CA ILE A 159 -0.49 -17.57 -16.85
C ILE A 159 -0.59 -18.88 -16.08
N LEU A 160 -1.82 -19.33 -15.78
CA LEU A 160 -2.08 -20.68 -15.27
C LEU A 160 -2.77 -21.48 -16.37
N ARG A 161 -2.07 -22.49 -16.89
CA ARG A 161 -2.64 -23.40 -17.89
C ARG A 161 -3.77 -24.22 -17.27
N SER A 162 -3.56 -24.75 -16.06
CA SER A 162 -4.59 -25.44 -15.29
C SER A 162 -4.23 -25.60 -13.82
N ALA A 163 -5.24 -25.93 -13.02
CA ALA A 163 -5.07 -26.48 -11.68
C ALA A 163 -5.97 -27.70 -11.47
N THR A 164 -5.42 -28.74 -10.86
CA THR A 164 -6.17 -29.96 -10.50
C THR A 164 -6.19 -30.15 -8.99
N ASN A 165 -7.31 -30.57 -8.43
CA ASN A 165 -7.43 -31.00 -7.04
C ASN A 165 -7.81 -32.49 -6.98
N GLY A 166 -6.98 -33.32 -6.36
CA GLY A 166 -7.19 -34.77 -6.31
C GLY A 166 -7.25 -35.41 -7.70
N GLY A 167 -6.47 -34.89 -8.65
CA GLY A 167 -6.45 -35.33 -10.04
C GLY A 167 -7.60 -34.82 -10.93
N ARG A 168 -8.57 -34.07 -10.37
CA ARG A 168 -9.66 -33.46 -11.14
C ARG A 168 -9.35 -32.02 -11.46
N GLU A 169 -9.49 -31.61 -12.72
CA GLU A 169 -9.27 -30.22 -13.15
C GLU A 169 -10.37 -29.29 -12.60
N SER A 170 -9.96 -28.34 -11.75
CA SER A 170 -10.81 -27.31 -11.15
C SER A 170 -10.88 -26.05 -12.02
N LEU A 171 -9.77 -25.69 -12.69
CA LEU A 171 -9.68 -24.51 -13.55
C LEU A 171 -8.65 -24.68 -14.66
N ARG A 172 -8.79 -23.85 -15.70
CA ARG A 172 -7.86 -23.77 -16.83
C ARG A 172 -7.81 -22.39 -17.47
N ASP A 173 -6.75 -22.17 -18.25
CA ASP A 173 -6.60 -21.05 -19.17
C ASP A 173 -6.70 -19.65 -18.52
N VAL A 174 -6.15 -19.50 -17.31
CA VAL A 174 -6.15 -18.22 -16.57
C VAL A 174 -5.19 -17.25 -17.24
N ARG A 175 -5.68 -16.07 -17.57
CA ARG A 175 -4.96 -15.02 -18.31
C ARG A 175 -5.32 -13.63 -17.80
N LEU A 176 -4.46 -12.67 -18.06
CA LEU A 176 -4.82 -11.26 -17.94
C LEU A 176 -5.61 -10.85 -19.19
N VAL A 177 -6.64 -10.04 -18.98
CA VAL A 177 -7.45 -9.43 -20.05
C VAL A 177 -7.44 -7.93 -19.88
N ALA A 178 -7.31 -7.20 -20.99
CA ALA A 178 -7.44 -5.75 -21.00
C ALA A 178 -8.26 -5.30 -22.19
N THR A 179 -8.94 -4.18 -22.04
CA THR A 179 -9.62 -3.48 -23.14
C THR A 179 -9.26 -2.02 -23.12
N ALA A 180 -9.06 -1.42 -24.28
CA ALA A 180 -8.76 -0.01 -24.42
C ALA A 180 -9.42 0.58 -25.67
N GLN A 181 -9.49 1.90 -25.69
CA GLN A 181 -10.04 2.69 -26.77
C GLN A 181 -9.10 3.87 -27.08
N ASN A 182 -9.20 4.42 -28.29
CA ASN A 182 -8.27 5.42 -28.82
C ASN A 182 -8.71 6.89 -28.60
N GLY A 183 -9.58 7.12 -27.62
CA GLY A 183 -10.14 8.43 -27.29
C GLY A 183 -11.01 8.36 -26.03
N PRO A 184 -11.32 9.50 -25.41
CA PRO A 184 -12.15 9.54 -24.21
C PRO A 184 -13.58 9.11 -24.51
N ASP A 185 -14.36 8.87 -23.46
CA ASP A 185 -15.81 8.72 -23.60
C ASP A 185 -16.43 10.04 -24.10
N SER A 186 -17.46 9.93 -24.93
CA SER A 186 -18.24 11.06 -25.46
C SER A 186 -19.56 11.18 -24.70
N ASP A 187 -19.92 12.39 -24.28
CA ASP A 187 -21.22 12.67 -23.64
C ASP A 187 -22.40 12.33 -24.58
N ASP A 188 -22.21 12.48 -25.89
CA ASP A 188 -23.21 12.13 -26.93
C ASP A 188 -23.37 10.60 -27.17
N GLY A 189 -22.64 9.76 -26.42
CA GLY A 189 -22.75 8.29 -26.52
C GLY A 189 -22.02 7.65 -27.71
N ALA A 190 -21.22 8.42 -28.46
CA ALA A 190 -20.33 7.87 -29.48
C ALA A 190 -19.18 7.12 -28.80
N HIS A 191 -19.21 5.78 -28.84
CA HIS A 191 -18.13 4.96 -28.28
C HIS A 191 -17.03 4.74 -29.32
N ALA A 192 -15.79 5.05 -28.95
CA ALA A 192 -14.62 4.65 -29.70
C ALA A 192 -14.54 3.11 -29.81
N ALA A 193 -13.91 2.62 -30.87
CA ALA A 193 -13.75 1.18 -31.06
C ALA A 193 -12.93 0.58 -29.90
N ILE A 194 -13.48 -0.45 -29.25
CA ILE A 194 -12.81 -1.14 -28.15
C ILE A 194 -11.91 -2.24 -28.72
N GLU A 195 -10.60 -2.12 -28.48
CA GLU A 195 -9.62 -3.16 -28.74
C GLU A 195 -9.45 -4.05 -27.51
N ARG A 196 -9.25 -5.35 -27.72
CA ARG A 196 -9.11 -6.36 -26.66
C ARG A 196 -7.73 -6.98 -26.68
N TYR A 197 -7.12 -7.05 -25.51
CA TYR A 197 -5.77 -7.55 -25.29
C TYR A 197 -5.81 -8.72 -24.30
N THR A 198 -4.87 -9.64 -24.46
CA THR A 198 -4.60 -10.70 -23.48
C THR A 198 -3.14 -10.68 -23.08
N SER A 199 -2.79 -11.28 -21.93
CA SER A 199 -1.38 -11.49 -21.59
C SER A 199 -0.62 -12.19 -22.73
N ASP A 200 0.65 -11.84 -22.88
CA ASP A 200 1.66 -12.52 -23.69
C ASP A 200 2.90 -12.70 -22.80
N ILE A 201 3.14 -13.93 -22.34
CA ILE A 201 4.21 -14.26 -21.41
C ILE A 201 5.54 -14.23 -22.16
N THR A 202 6.47 -13.42 -21.65
CA THR A 202 7.84 -13.31 -22.17
C THR A 202 8.83 -14.10 -21.33
N SER A 203 8.58 -14.27 -20.03
CA SER A 203 9.47 -14.99 -19.13
C SER A 203 8.71 -15.59 -17.94
N THR A 204 9.16 -16.75 -17.47
CA THR A 204 8.70 -17.38 -16.22
C THR A 204 9.90 -17.95 -15.46
N THR A 205 10.11 -17.48 -14.23
CA THR A 205 11.28 -17.79 -13.40
C THR A 205 10.86 -18.34 -12.03
N ILE A 206 11.57 -19.35 -11.54
CA ILE A 206 11.43 -19.85 -10.17
C ILE A 206 12.31 -18.97 -9.26
N GLU A 207 11.70 -18.07 -8.48
CA GLU A 207 12.43 -17.21 -7.55
C GLU A 207 12.70 -17.92 -6.20
N GLN A 208 11.77 -18.80 -5.78
CA GLN A 208 11.93 -19.60 -4.56
C GLN A 208 11.43 -21.02 -4.79
N ASN A 209 12.21 -22.02 -4.36
CA ASN A 209 11.88 -23.44 -4.42
C ASN A 209 12.20 -24.11 -3.08
N GLY A 210 11.28 -24.02 -2.12
CA GLY A 210 11.43 -24.66 -0.83
C GLY A 210 10.20 -25.50 -0.45
N PRO A 211 10.35 -26.41 0.53
CA PRO A 211 9.31 -27.38 0.87
C PRO A 211 8.08 -26.76 1.54
N VAL A 212 8.17 -25.53 2.05
CA VAL A 212 7.03 -24.82 2.67
C VAL A 212 6.44 -23.78 1.72
N ARG A 213 7.29 -23.03 1.00
CA ARG A 213 6.88 -21.96 0.09
C ARG A 213 7.68 -22.00 -1.20
N ALA A 214 6.97 -21.84 -2.33
CA ALA A 214 7.56 -21.58 -3.63
C ALA A 214 7.00 -20.30 -4.23
N VAL A 215 7.84 -19.58 -4.99
CA VAL A 215 7.49 -18.34 -5.68
C VAL A 215 7.88 -18.44 -7.13
N ILE A 216 6.90 -18.24 -8.02
CA ILE A 216 7.09 -18.21 -9.47
C ILE A 216 6.81 -16.80 -9.96
N ARG A 217 7.79 -16.16 -10.60
CA ARG A 217 7.64 -14.87 -11.27
C ARG A 217 7.29 -15.09 -12.73
N VAL A 218 6.27 -14.40 -13.22
CA VAL A 218 5.86 -14.39 -14.63
C VAL A 218 5.88 -12.95 -15.13
N GLU A 219 6.47 -12.71 -16.29
CA GLU A 219 6.60 -11.40 -16.91
C GLU A 219 6.03 -11.44 -18.32
N GLY A 220 5.50 -10.31 -18.79
CA GLY A 220 4.91 -10.23 -20.11
C GLY A 220 4.33 -8.86 -20.43
N THR A 221 3.50 -8.80 -21.47
CA THR A 221 2.77 -7.60 -21.89
C THR A 221 1.31 -7.96 -22.22
N HIS A 222 0.45 -6.96 -22.37
CA HIS A 222 -0.89 -7.14 -22.94
C HIS A 222 -0.82 -6.94 -24.45
N LYS A 223 -1.29 -7.92 -25.22
CA LYS A 223 -1.10 -7.97 -26.68
C LYS A 223 -2.41 -8.08 -27.45
N ALA A 224 -2.50 -7.33 -28.54
CA ALA A 224 -3.54 -7.42 -29.57
C ALA A 224 -2.88 -7.23 -30.94
N GLY A 225 -2.97 -8.25 -31.81
CA GLY A 225 -2.26 -8.24 -33.09
C GLY A 225 -0.75 -7.99 -32.92
N ALA A 226 -0.26 -6.88 -33.49
CA ALA A 226 1.14 -6.46 -33.40
C ALA A 226 1.45 -5.56 -32.20
N ARG A 227 0.44 -4.99 -31.53
CA ARG A 227 0.63 -4.06 -30.42
C ARG A 227 0.79 -4.83 -29.11
N GLY A 228 1.89 -4.58 -28.40
CA GLY A 228 2.13 -5.01 -27.02
C GLY A 228 2.40 -3.79 -26.14
N TRP A 229 1.72 -3.70 -25.00
CA TRP A 229 1.82 -2.59 -24.05
C TRP A 229 1.35 -3.07 -22.66
N LEU A 230 1.34 -2.19 -21.66
CA LEU A 230 1.06 -2.52 -20.25
C LEU A 230 1.90 -3.70 -19.77
N PRO A 231 3.25 -3.57 -19.73
CA PRO A 231 4.10 -4.64 -19.24
C PRO A 231 3.70 -5.01 -17.82
N PHE A 232 3.62 -6.31 -17.56
CA PHE A 232 3.21 -6.85 -16.28
C PHE A 232 4.29 -7.72 -15.65
N THR A 233 4.25 -7.78 -14.33
CA THR A 233 4.95 -8.78 -13.52
C THR A 233 3.94 -9.40 -12.56
N LEU A 234 3.91 -10.73 -12.51
CA LEU A 234 3.10 -11.52 -11.59
C LEU A 234 4.03 -12.32 -10.69
N ARG A 235 3.76 -12.36 -9.39
CA ARG A 235 4.34 -13.36 -8.48
C ARG A 235 3.25 -14.27 -7.95
N LEU A 236 3.45 -15.57 -8.20
CA LEU A 236 2.57 -16.65 -7.79
C LEU A 236 3.17 -17.32 -6.55
N TYR A 237 2.46 -17.20 -5.43
CA TYR A 237 2.89 -17.71 -4.13
C TYR A 237 2.13 -18.99 -3.80
N PHE A 238 2.89 -20.07 -3.60
CA PHE A 238 2.39 -21.39 -3.26
C PHE A 238 2.89 -21.81 -1.88
N HIS A 239 1.99 -22.28 -1.02
CA HIS A 239 2.33 -22.79 0.30
C HIS A 239 1.96 -24.27 0.45
N ALA A 240 2.76 -24.99 1.24
CA ALA A 240 2.50 -26.36 1.63
C ALA A 240 1.10 -26.50 2.25
N GLY A 241 0.32 -27.48 1.78
CA GLY A 241 -1.06 -27.73 2.23
C GLY A 241 -2.12 -26.76 1.72
N SER A 242 -1.74 -25.67 1.05
CA SER A 242 -2.71 -24.66 0.57
C SER A 242 -3.45 -25.15 -0.67
N GLN A 243 -4.74 -24.81 -0.74
CA GLN A 243 -5.55 -24.96 -1.95
C GLN A 243 -5.54 -23.72 -2.84
N ALA A 244 -4.84 -22.67 -2.39
CA ALA A 244 -4.82 -21.36 -3.01
C ALA A 244 -3.49 -21.06 -3.69
N VAL A 245 -3.56 -20.15 -4.66
CA VAL A 245 -2.42 -19.36 -5.13
C VAL A 245 -2.73 -17.90 -4.88
N ARG A 246 -1.84 -17.21 -4.15
CA ARG A 246 -1.84 -15.74 -4.07
C ARG A 246 -1.06 -15.21 -5.27
N ILE A 247 -1.61 -14.22 -5.93
CA ILE A 247 -1.08 -13.61 -7.15
C ILE A 247 -0.89 -12.12 -6.90
N VAL A 248 0.36 -11.67 -6.84
CA VAL A 248 0.68 -10.23 -6.79
C VAL A 248 0.94 -9.77 -8.22
N HIS A 249 0.01 -9.00 -8.79
CA HIS A 249 0.02 -8.51 -10.16
C HIS A 249 0.40 -7.03 -10.18
N SER A 250 1.50 -6.69 -10.82
CA SER A 250 1.94 -5.32 -11.07
C SER A 250 1.91 -5.05 -12.57
N PHE A 251 1.46 -3.88 -12.99
CA PHE A 251 1.66 -3.40 -14.36
C PHE A 251 2.15 -1.97 -14.36
N ILE A 252 2.78 -1.56 -15.47
CA ILE A 252 3.24 -0.19 -15.71
C ILE A 252 2.39 0.38 -16.84
N PHE A 253 1.88 1.61 -16.70
CA PHE A 253 1.25 2.32 -17.80
C PHE A 253 2.34 2.88 -18.73
N ASP A 254 2.50 2.30 -19.91
CA ASP A 254 3.46 2.72 -20.94
C ASP A 254 2.76 3.31 -22.19
N GLY A 255 1.47 3.62 -22.08
CA GLY A 255 0.68 4.26 -23.14
C GLY A 255 0.95 5.76 -23.25
N ASP A 256 0.34 6.36 -24.28
CA ASP A 256 0.22 7.81 -24.46
C ASP A 256 -1.10 8.27 -23.81
N PRO A 257 -1.09 9.06 -22.72
CA PRO A 257 -2.31 9.50 -22.04
C PRO A 257 -3.32 10.22 -22.95
N ASP A 258 -2.86 10.86 -24.03
CA ASP A 258 -3.74 11.56 -24.98
C ASP A 258 -4.43 10.63 -25.98
N LYS A 259 -4.00 9.36 -26.06
CA LYS A 259 -4.49 8.40 -27.06
C LYS A 259 -5.00 7.11 -26.46
N ASP A 260 -4.43 6.65 -25.35
CA ASP A 260 -4.63 5.31 -24.82
C ASP A 260 -5.48 5.34 -23.56
N PHE A 261 -6.78 5.05 -23.72
CA PHE A 261 -7.74 5.04 -22.63
C PHE A 261 -8.06 3.60 -22.26
N ILE A 262 -7.59 3.18 -21.08
CA ILE A 262 -7.91 1.85 -20.54
C ILE A 262 -9.40 1.82 -20.21
N ARG A 263 -10.12 0.86 -20.77
CA ARG A 263 -11.54 0.62 -20.48
C ARG A 263 -11.77 -0.50 -19.48
N GLY A 264 -10.89 -1.51 -19.45
CA GLY A 264 -11.08 -2.66 -18.58
C GLY A 264 -9.78 -3.40 -18.34
N LEU A 265 -9.57 -3.87 -17.11
CA LEU A 265 -8.42 -4.68 -16.71
C LEU A 265 -8.90 -5.81 -15.81
N GLY A 266 -8.51 -7.06 -16.10
CA GLY A 266 -8.99 -8.19 -15.33
C GLY A 266 -8.14 -9.45 -15.40
N LEU A 267 -8.43 -10.38 -14.49
CA LEU A 267 -7.92 -11.74 -14.45
C LEU A 267 -9.09 -12.69 -14.77
N SER A 268 -8.99 -13.44 -15.86
CA SER A 268 -10.07 -14.31 -16.35
C SER A 268 -9.60 -15.75 -16.45
N GLY A 269 -10.49 -16.71 -16.20
CA GLY A 269 -10.19 -18.13 -16.31
C GLY A 269 -11.45 -18.98 -16.50
N ALA A 270 -11.27 -20.22 -16.95
CA ALA A 270 -12.35 -21.15 -17.23
C ALA A 270 -12.46 -22.26 -16.16
N VAL A 271 -13.68 -22.72 -15.92
CA VAL A 271 -14.04 -23.69 -14.88
C VAL A 271 -14.86 -24.82 -15.54
N PRO A 272 -14.32 -26.04 -15.63
CA PRO A 272 -15.05 -27.17 -16.19
C PRO A 272 -16.26 -27.56 -15.31
N MET A 273 -17.47 -27.50 -15.88
CA MET A 273 -18.73 -27.72 -15.16
C MET A 273 -19.29 -29.12 -15.46
N ARG A 274 -19.06 -30.06 -14.55
CA ARG A 274 -19.42 -31.48 -14.73
C ARG A 274 -20.77 -31.87 -14.11
N ASP A 275 -21.20 -31.09 -13.12
CA ASP A 275 -22.43 -31.35 -12.38
C ASP A 275 -23.67 -30.97 -13.21
N GLN A 276 -24.84 -31.51 -12.83
CA GLN A 276 -26.11 -31.08 -13.41
C GLN A 276 -26.37 -29.60 -13.08
N PRO A 277 -27.11 -28.83 -13.90
CA PRO A 277 -27.34 -27.41 -13.64
C PRO A 277 -27.91 -27.06 -12.25
N HIS A 278 -28.65 -27.97 -11.62
CA HIS A 278 -29.18 -27.78 -10.26
C HIS A 278 -28.17 -28.04 -9.13
N ASP A 279 -27.02 -28.62 -9.44
CA ASP A 279 -25.87 -28.84 -8.55
C ASP A 279 -24.69 -27.91 -8.88
N ARG A 280 -24.86 -26.97 -9.81
CA ARG A 280 -23.86 -25.92 -10.09
C ARG A 280 -24.19 -24.70 -9.25
N HIS A 281 -23.24 -24.19 -8.48
CA HIS A 281 -23.43 -23.14 -7.50
C HIS A 281 -22.62 -21.89 -7.85
N VAL A 282 -23.27 -20.74 -7.70
CA VAL A 282 -22.64 -19.42 -7.76
C VAL A 282 -22.77 -18.76 -6.39
N ARG A 283 -21.70 -18.11 -5.93
CA ARG A 283 -21.69 -17.38 -4.66
C ARG A 283 -20.97 -16.04 -4.85
N PHE A 284 -21.48 -15.00 -4.21
CA PHE A 284 -20.78 -13.73 -4.02
C PHE A 284 -20.83 -13.33 -2.56
N ALA A 285 -19.68 -13.02 -1.98
CA ALA A 285 -19.63 -12.48 -0.63
C ALA A 285 -20.13 -11.03 -0.64
N GLY A 286 -20.95 -10.70 0.35
CA GLY A 286 -21.57 -9.39 0.53
C GLY A 286 -21.05 -8.68 1.79
N GLN A 287 -21.64 -7.53 2.07
CA GLN A 287 -21.33 -6.70 3.23
C GLN A 287 -21.53 -7.45 4.57
N ASP A 288 -20.70 -7.14 5.57
CA ASP A 288 -20.84 -7.56 6.98
C ASP A 288 -21.05 -9.08 7.20
N GLY A 289 -20.31 -9.90 6.44
CA GLY A 289 -20.40 -11.36 6.52
C GLY A 289 -21.58 -11.96 5.74
N GLY A 290 -22.29 -11.14 4.96
CA GLY A 290 -23.33 -11.59 4.04
C GLY A 290 -22.78 -12.50 2.94
N LEU A 291 -23.63 -13.40 2.44
CA LEU A 291 -23.30 -14.29 1.33
C LEU A 291 -24.52 -14.48 0.43
N TRP A 292 -24.47 -13.91 -0.76
CA TRP A 292 -25.44 -14.23 -1.80
C TRP A 292 -25.08 -15.56 -2.46
N GLY A 293 -26.09 -16.37 -2.80
CA GLY A 293 -25.84 -17.64 -3.43
C GLY A 293 -27.05 -18.34 -4.00
N GLU A 294 -26.91 -18.81 -5.24
CA GLU A 294 -27.91 -19.63 -5.93
C GLU A 294 -27.28 -20.85 -6.62
N ALA A 295 -28.13 -21.76 -7.08
CA ALA A 295 -27.75 -22.73 -8.09
C ALA A 295 -28.09 -22.20 -9.48
N VAL A 296 -27.35 -22.65 -10.50
CA VAL A 296 -27.59 -22.28 -11.91
C VAL A 296 -29.01 -22.63 -12.33
N ARG A 297 -29.57 -23.77 -11.89
CA ARG A 297 -31.01 -24.09 -11.98
C ARG A 297 -31.62 -24.22 -10.58
N PRO A 298 -32.37 -23.21 -10.09
CA PRO A 298 -32.98 -23.26 -8.76
C PRO A 298 -34.05 -24.36 -8.63
N LEU A 299 -33.97 -25.15 -7.56
CA LEU A 299 -35.01 -26.09 -7.11
C LEU A 299 -35.81 -25.54 -5.93
N THR A 300 -35.50 -24.32 -5.49
CA THR A 300 -36.15 -23.57 -4.40
C THR A 300 -37.10 -22.52 -4.97
N GLY A 301 -38.05 -22.05 -4.15
CA GLY A 301 -38.97 -20.96 -4.54
C GLY A 301 -39.95 -21.28 -5.67
N LEU A 302 -40.03 -22.55 -6.11
CA LEU A 302 -40.89 -22.98 -7.20
C LEU A 302 -42.37 -23.08 -6.77
N ARG A 303 -43.27 -23.04 -7.75
CA ARG A 303 -44.73 -23.28 -7.54
C ARG A 303 -45.04 -24.71 -7.05
N ARG A 304 -44.12 -25.65 -7.25
CA ARG A 304 -44.22 -27.05 -6.82
C ARG A 304 -43.00 -27.37 -5.96
N ASP A 305 -43.25 -28.05 -4.85
CA ASP A 305 -42.22 -28.39 -3.87
C ASP A 305 -41.30 -29.50 -4.45
N SER A 306 -40.00 -29.23 -4.56
CA SER A 306 -38.97 -30.19 -5.01
C SER A 306 -38.58 -31.26 -3.98
N GLY A 307 -39.13 -31.19 -2.77
CA GLY A 307 -38.71 -31.92 -1.57
C GLY A 307 -37.80 -31.08 -0.68
N LYS A 308 -37.98 -31.16 0.64
CA LYS A 308 -37.13 -30.46 1.63
C LYS A 308 -35.66 -30.81 1.43
N GLN A 309 -35.34 -32.09 1.24
CA GLN A 309 -33.97 -32.54 1.05
C GLN A 309 -33.29 -31.92 -0.18
N PHE A 310 -33.97 -31.85 -1.33
CA PHE A 310 -33.46 -31.18 -2.53
C PHE A 310 -33.20 -29.69 -2.30
N ARG A 311 -34.11 -28.99 -1.62
CA ARG A 311 -33.93 -27.57 -1.28
C ARG A 311 -32.75 -27.36 -0.35
N ASP A 312 -32.67 -28.12 0.74
CA ASP A 312 -31.62 -27.96 1.75
C ASP A 312 -30.24 -28.26 1.17
N THR A 313 -30.10 -29.35 0.41
CA THR A 313 -28.83 -29.75 -0.23
C THR A 313 -28.36 -28.72 -1.24
N GLN A 314 -29.26 -28.23 -2.11
CA GLN A 314 -28.93 -27.18 -3.09
C GLN A 314 -28.52 -25.85 -2.41
N VAL A 315 -29.25 -25.42 -1.37
CA VAL A 315 -28.91 -24.20 -0.63
C VAL A 315 -27.55 -24.34 0.07
N ALA A 316 -27.27 -25.52 0.62
CA ALA A 316 -25.98 -25.85 1.24
C ALA A 316 -24.84 -25.96 0.23
N GLY A 317 -25.12 -26.12 -1.07
CA GLY A 317 -24.12 -26.26 -2.12
C GLY A 317 -23.54 -27.68 -2.23
N ILE A 318 -24.27 -28.68 -1.74
CA ILE A 318 -23.87 -30.10 -1.84
C ILE A 318 -24.76 -30.82 -2.86
N ALA A 319 -24.34 -32.01 -3.29
CA ALA A 319 -25.07 -32.78 -4.30
C ALA A 319 -26.51 -33.03 -3.85
N THR A 320 -27.46 -32.68 -4.72
CA THR A 320 -28.85 -33.05 -4.54
C THR A 320 -29.04 -34.57 -4.74
N PRO A 321 -30.13 -35.17 -4.22
CA PRO A 321 -30.48 -36.54 -4.57
C PRO A 321 -30.67 -36.72 -6.09
N SER A 322 -30.79 -37.96 -6.55
CA SER A 322 -30.95 -38.21 -7.99
C SER A 322 -32.18 -37.48 -8.52
N ALA A 323 -32.07 -36.84 -9.69
CA ALA A 323 -33.21 -36.18 -10.33
C ALA A 323 -34.41 -37.14 -10.59
N ALA A 324 -34.17 -38.46 -10.61
CA ALA A 324 -35.23 -39.47 -10.66
C ALA A 324 -36.14 -39.46 -9.42
N GLU A 325 -35.60 -39.07 -8.26
CA GLU A 325 -36.28 -39.02 -6.96
C GLU A 325 -37.06 -37.72 -6.76
N LEU A 326 -36.94 -36.75 -7.66
CA LEU A 326 -37.74 -35.53 -7.62
C LEU A 326 -39.24 -35.85 -7.60
N PRO A 327 -40.06 -35.10 -6.85
CA PRO A 327 -41.50 -35.22 -6.93
C PRO A 327 -41.98 -35.11 -8.38
N LYS A 328 -42.88 -36.03 -8.78
CA LYS A 328 -43.34 -36.18 -10.18
C LYS A 328 -43.65 -34.85 -10.87
N PRO A 329 -44.40 -33.90 -10.26
CA PRO A 329 -44.72 -32.63 -10.91
C PRO A 329 -43.48 -31.78 -11.25
N VAL A 330 -42.45 -31.80 -10.41
CA VAL A 330 -41.19 -31.07 -10.64
C VAL A 330 -40.33 -31.82 -11.65
N ARG A 331 -40.21 -33.16 -11.52
CA ARG A 331 -39.41 -33.99 -12.42
C ARG A 331 -39.84 -33.87 -13.88
N GLU A 332 -41.14 -33.89 -14.15
CA GLU A 332 -41.71 -33.83 -15.51
C GLU A 332 -41.66 -32.42 -16.12
N THR A 333 -41.36 -31.40 -15.31
CA THR A 333 -41.33 -29.98 -15.73
C THR A 333 -39.98 -29.30 -15.49
N LEU A 334 -38.94 -30.07 -15.14
CA LEU A 334 -37.62 -29.58 -14.77
C LEU A 334 -36.98 -28.69 -15.84
N GLN A 335 -37.24 -28.98 -17.12
CA GLN A 335 -36.77 -28.24 -18.29
C GLN A 335 -37.35 -26.81 -18.40
N TYR A 336 -38.48 -26.53 -17.74
CA TYR A 336 -39.11 -25.21 -17.74
C TYR A 336 -38.57 -24.29 -16.63
N ILE A 337 -37.68 -24.79 -15.78
CA ILE A 337 -36.95 -23.97 -14.81
C ILE A 337 -35.74 -23.34 -15.52
N PRO A 338 -35.65 -22.00 -15.59
CA PRO A 338 -34.53 -21.33 -16.23
C PRO A 338 -33.18 -21.77 -15.65
N ALA A 339 -32.21 -21.99 -16.52
CA ALA A 339 -30.80 -22.07 -16.15
C ALA A 339 -30.14 -20.71 -16.35
N TRP A 340 -29.56 -20.17 -15.28
CA TRP A 340 -28.90 -18.88 -15.23
C TRP A 340 -27.41 -19.02 -15.52
N GLY A 341 -26.97 -18.61 -16.71
CA GLY A 341 -25.59 -18.75 -17.15
C GLY A 341 -24.68 -17.61 -16.73
N ASP A 342 -25.21 -16.39 -16.59
CA ASP A 342 -24.41 -15.19 -16.40
C ASP A 342 -24.79 -14.44 -15.12
N PHE A 343 -23.78 -14.03 -14.34
CA PHE A 343 -23.92 -13.30 -13.09
C PHE A 343 -22.85 -12.22 -12.97
N THR A 344 -23.24 -11.07 -12.44
CA THR A 344 -22.34 -9.94 -12.22
C THR A 344 -22.54 -9.41 -10.80
N LEU A 345 -21.45 -9.19 -10.07
CA LEU A 345 -21.40 -8.25 -8.94
C LEU A 345 -20.58 -7.03 -9.38
N ALA A 346 -21.21 -5.87 -9.45
CA ALA A 346 -20.55 -4.61 -9.84
C ALA A 346 -20.47 -3.65 -8.67
N GLN A 347 -19.27 -3.16 -8.36
CA GLN A 347 -18.99 -2.14 -7.34
C GLN A 347 -18.38 -0.91 -8.06
N PRO A 348 -19.23 -0.04 -8.64
CA PRO A 348 -18.79 1.09 -9.45
C PRO A 348 -18.13 2.22 -8.62
N ASN A 349 -18.41 2.27 -7.32
CA ASN A 349 -17.86 3.25 -6.38
C ASN A 349 -17.61 2.60 -5.01
N ALA A 350 -17.05 3.34 -4.04
CA ALA A 350 -16.68 2.80 -2.73
C ALA A 350 -17.85 2.57 -1.75
N ASP A 351 -19.10 2.86 -2.14
CA ASP A 351 -20.24 2.92 -1.22
C ASP A 351 -21.43 2.02 -1.60
N GLY A 352 -21.44 1.42 -2.80
CA GLY A 352 -22.52 0.53 -3.22
C GLY A 352 -22.12 -0.50 -4.27
N PHE A 353 -22.66 -1.71 -4.16
CA PHE A 353 -22.63 -2.72 -5.22
C PHE A 353 -24.03 -3.25 -5.57
N ALA A 354 -24.14 -3.79 -6.78
CA ALA A 354 -25.34 -4.48 -7.25
C ALA A 354 -25.00 -5.86 -7.82
N ILE A 355 -25.93 -6.80 -7.67
CA ILE A 355 -25.88 -8.11 -8.32
C ILE A 355 -26.95 -8.16 -9.41
N THR A 356 -26.55 -8.60 -10.61
CA THR A 356 -27.47 -8.87 -11.72
C THR A 356 -27.20 -10.26 -12.29
N LYS A 357 -28.22 -10.87 -12.92
CA LYS A 357 -28.07 -12.16 -13.61
C LYS A 357 -28.89 -12.24 -14.89
N ARG A 358 -28.53 -13.14 -15.79
CA ARG A 358 -29.36 -13.53 -16.94
C ARG A 358 -29.19 -15.00 -17.30
N THR A 359 -30.12 -15.50 -18.12
CA THR A 359 -30.08 -16.89 -18.58
C THR A 359 -28.91 -17.14 -19.52
N LYS A 360 -28.77 -16.35 -20.59
CA LYS A 360 -27.69 -16.41 -21.57
C LYS A 360 -27.66 -15.13 -22.43
N PRO A 361 -26.62 -14.88 -23.24
CA PRO A 361 -26.60 -13.79 -24.22
C PRO A 361 -27.84 -13.78 -25.13
N GLY A 362 -28.31 -12.57 -25.48
CA GLY A 362 -29.55 -12.37 -26.24
C GLY A 362 -30.82 -12.23 -25.38
N HIS A 363 -30.71 -12.38 -24.06
CA HIS A 363 -31.80 -12.11 -23.11
C HIS A 363 -31.44 -10.98 -22.13
N GLY A 364 -32.48 -10.36 -21.57
CA GLY A 364 -32.35 -9.26 -20.60
C GLY A 364 -31.70 -9.72 -19.29
N TRP A 365 -30.93 -8.81 -18.69
CA TRP A 365 -30.49 -8.93 -17.31
C TRP A 365 -31.65 -8.64 -16.36
N ILE A 366 -31.65 -9.31 -15.22
CA ILE A 366 -32.53 -8.99 -14.09
C ILE A 366 -31.69 -8.56 -12.90
N ASP A 367 -32.24 -7.64 -12.12
CA ASP A 367 -31.69 -7.24 -10.83
C ASP A 367 -31.90 -8.36 -9.81
N VAL A 368 -30.91 -8.55 -8.94
CA VAL A 368 -30.94 -9.55 -7.88
C VAL A 368 -31.06 -8.87 -6.53
N ASP A 369 -30.03 -8.10 -6.14
CA ASP A 369 -29.98 -7.39 -4.87
C ASP A 369 -28.86 -6.33 -4.87
N THR A 370 -28.86 -5.43 -3.88
CA THR A 370 -27.82 -4.42 -3.66
C THR A 370 -27.39 -4.36 -2.19
N ALA A 371 -26.16 -3.90 -1.95
CA ALA A 371 -25.70 -3.54 -0.59
C ALA A 371 -24.55 -2.54 -0.70
N GLY A 372 -23.89 -2.21 0.43
CA GLY A 372 -22.82 -1.22 0.47
C GLY A 372 -21.50 -1.71 -0.14
N ARG A 373 -20.67 -2.38 0.66
CA ARG A 373 -19.28 -2.72 0.31
C ARG A 373 -19.07 -4.21 0.18
N ALA A 374 -18.77 -4.68 -1.02
CA ALA A 374 -18.44 -6.07 -1.27
C ALA A 374 -16.99 -6.38 -0.85
N PRO A 375 -16.73 -7.47 -0.09
CA PRO A 375 -15.39 -7.88 0.31
C PRO A 375 -14.56 -8.47 -0.85
N GLY A 376 -15.16 -8.65 -2.04
CA GLY A 376 -14.43 -9.02 -3.25
C GLY A 376 -14.17 -10.52 -3.45
N LEU A 377 -15.05 -11.40 -2.98
CA LEU A 377 -14.97 -12.85 -3.21
C LEU A 377 -16.16 -13.35 -4.06
N GLY A 378 -15.86 -14.16 -5.08
CA GLY A 378 -16.83 -14.94 -5.84
C GLY A 378 -16.48 -16.42 -5.89
N LEU A 379 -17.47 -17.26 -6.23
CA LEU A 379 -17.28 -18.68 -6.53
C LEU A 379 -18.19 -19.14 -7.66
N ILE A 380 -17.65 -20.04 -8.50
CA ILE A 380 -18.38 -20.87 -9.44
C ILE A 380 -17.88 -22.32 -9.32
N GLY A 381 -18.79 -23.28 -9.21
CA GLY A 381 -18.44 -24.70 -9.07
C GLY A 381 -19.64 -25.58 -8.79
N GLY A 382 -19.41 -26.75 -8.22
CA GLY A 382 -20.44 -27.70 -7.79
C GLY A 382 -19.84 -28.77 -6.86
N PRO A 383 -20.57 -29.86 -6.56
CA PRO A 383 -20.07 -31.00 -5.80
C PRO A 383 -18.83 -31.66 -6.40
N SER A 384 -18.63 -31.56 -7.72
CA SER A 384 -17.48 -32.18 -8.40
C SER A 384 -16.21 -31.31 -8.43
N GLY A 385 -16.27 -30.09 -7.91
CA GLY A 385 -15.15 -29.14 -7.89
C GLY A 385 -15.54 -27.72 -8.27
N GLY A 386 -14.61 -26.78 -8.15
CA GLY A 386 -14.84 -25.41 -8.56
C GLY A 386 -13.70 -24.47 -8.19
N VAL A 387 -13.98 -23.17 -8.35
CA VAL A 387 -13.04 -22.08 -8.07
C VAL A 387 -13.70 -21.05 -7.19
N ALA A 388 -13.05 -20.69 -6.09
CA ALA A 388 -13.27 -19.39 -5.48
C ALA A 388 -12.18 -18.43 -5.99
N PHE A 389 -12.54 -17.17 -6.16
CA PHE A 389 -11.67 -16.16 -6.74
C PHE A 389 -11.91 -14.83 -6.00
N GLY A 390 -10.84 -14.16 -5.61
CA GLY A 390 -10.93 -12.95 -4.81
C GLY A 390 -9.88 -11.90 -5.13
N MET A 391 -10.18 -10.65 -4.80
CA MET A 391 -9.32 -9.49 -4.97
C MET A 391 -9.21 -8.72 -3.66
N LYS A 392 -7.99 -8.53 -3.17
CA LYS A 392 -7.72 -7.71 -1.98
C LYS A 392 -8.11 -6.26 -2.25
N ASP A 393 -8.65 -5.60 -1.22
CA ASP A 393 -9.06 -4.18 -1.25
C ASP A 393 -10.09 -3.86 -2.36
N PHE A 394 -11.00 -4.80 -2.64
CA PHE A 394 -11.93 -4.73 -3.78
C PHE A 394 -12.72 -3.41 -3.83
N TRP A 395 -13.57 -3.15 -2.83
CA TRP A 395 -14.40 -1.94 -2.84
C TRP A 395 -13.59 -0.66 -2.66
N GLN A 396 -12.45 -0.73 -1.96
CA GLN A 396 -11.53 0.40 -1.80
C GLN A 396 -10.87 0.82 -3.12
N ARG A 397 -10.85 -0.06 -4.12
CA ARG A 397 -10.17 0.14 -5.41
C ARG A 397 -11.14 0.22 -6.58
N CYS A 398 -12.40 0.60 -6.31
CA CYS A 398 -13.42 0.82 -7.32
C CYS A 398 -12.92 1.71 -8.49
N PRO A 399 -13.48 1.56 -9.70
CA PRO A 399 -14.58 0.66 -10.07
C PRO A 399 -14.10 -0.77 -10.34
N VAL A 400 -14.75 -1.74 -9.71
CA VAL A 400 -14.38 -3.17 -9.80
C VAL A 400 -15.60 -4.06 -9.97
N ARG A 401 -15.40 -5.27 -10.49
CA ARG A 401 -16.49 -6.19 -10.84
C ARG A 401 -16.06 -7.65 -10.77
N LEU A 402 -16.98 -8.51 -10.34
CA LEU A 402 -16.84 -9.97 -10.39
C LEU A 402 -17.86 -10.54 -11.37
N ASP A 403 -17.39 -11.34 -12.32
CA ASP A 403 -18.21 -11.95 -13.35
C ASP A 403 -18.17 -13.47 -13.29
N VAL A 404 -19.32 -14.08 -13.53
CA VAL A 404 -19.46 -15.48 -13.93
C VAL A 404 -20.24 -15.52 -15.24
N ARG A 405 -19.75 -16.27 -16.24
CA ARG A 405 -20.38 -16.44 -17.56
C ARG A 405 -20.52 -17.90 -17.90
N ASP A 406 -21.51 -18.21 -18.73
CA ASP A 406 -21.73 -19.54 -19.32
C ASP A 406 -21.86 -20.68 -18.29
N ALA A 407 -22.29 -20.39 -17.06
CA ALA A 407 -22.42 -21.37 -15.97
C ALA A 407 -23.43 -22.50 -16.26
N ALA A 408 -24.33 -22.27 -17.24
CA ALA A 408 -25.28 -23.26 -17.74
C ALA A 408 -24.70 -24.20 -18.82
N THR A 409 -23.45 -24.01 -19.23
CA THR A 409 -22.74 -24.83 -20.23
C THR A 409 -21.68 -25.73 -19.57
N ASP A 410 -20.96 -26.55 -20.33
CA ASP A 410 -19.93 -27.44 -19.77
C ASP A 410 -18.65 -26.70 -19.34
N LEU A 411 -18.51 -25.41 -19.69
CA LEU A 411 -17.38 -24.58 -19.35
C LEU A 411 -17.83 -23.18 -18.95
N ALA A 412 -17.77 -22.88 -17.65
CA ALA A 412 -18.03 -21.55 -17.14
C ALA A 412 -16.77 -20.69 -17.19
N HIS A 413 -16.93 -19.37 -17.14
CA HIS A 413 -15.81 -18.44 -17.02
C HIS A 413 -16.01 -17.57 -15.78
N PHE A 414 -14.96 -17.35 -15.00
CA PHE A 414 -14.92 -16.30 -14.01
C PHE A 414 -14.05 -15.14 -14.52
N THR A 415 -14.35 -13.91 -14.11
CA THR A 415 -13.44 -12.77 -14.31
C THR A 415 -13.46 -11.85 -13.11
N ILE A 416 -12.28 -11.53 -12.60
CA ILE A 416 -12.06 -10.46 -11.62
C ILE A 416 -11.63 -9.23 -12.41
N TRP A 417 -12.50 -8.22 -12.50
CA TRP A 417 -12.14 -6.93 -13.07
C TRP A 417 -11.62 -6.02 -11.96
N HIS A 418 -10.33 -5.71 -12.00
CA HIS A 418 -9.73 -4.70 -11.13
C HIS A 418 -9.81 -3.28 -11.72
N HIS A 419 -10.29 -3.17 -12.96
CA HIS A 419 -10.98 -1.99 -13.49
C HIS A 419 -12.12 -2.47 -14.37
N ALA A 420 -13.36 -2.12 -14.02
CA ALA A 420 -14.55 -2.67 -14.65
C ALA A 420 -14.85 -2.05 -16.04
N PRO A 421 -15.20 -2.85 -17.07
CA PRO A 421 -15.40 -2.38 -18.45
C PRO A 421 -16.64 -1.50 -18.65
N ASP A 422 -17.53 -1.45 -17.67
CA ASP A 422 -18.72 -0.59 -17.64
C ASP A 422 -18.47 0.75 -16.92
N ALA A 423 -17.31 0.94 -16.30
CA ALA A 423 -16.88 2.25 -15.81
C ALA A 423 -16.43 3.15 -16.96
N ALA A 424 -16.35 4.47 -16.70
CA ALA A 424 -15.78 5.41 -17.66
C ALA A 424 -14.35 4.99 -18.04
N ALA A 425 -13.97 5.23 -19.30
CA ALA A 425 -12.61 4.95 -19.75
C ALA A 425 -11.61 5.77 -18.91
N MET A 426 -10.52 5.15 -18.48
CA MET A 426 -9.50 5.81 -17.66
C MET A 426 -8.89 6.98 -18.41
N ASP A 427 -9.14 8.19 -17.91
CA ASP A 427 -8.52 9.40 -18.40
C ASP A 427 -7.32 9.76 -17.52
N LEU A 428 -6.12 9.62 -18.08
CA LEU A 428 -4.86 9.88 -17.39
C LEU A 428 -4.18 11.16 -17.86
N ARG A 429 -4.87 11.97 -18.68
CA ARG A 429 -4.36 13.25 -19.19
C ARG A 429 -4.20 14.26 -18.06
N MET A 430 -3.45 15.33 -18.33
CA MET A 430 -3.33 16.47 -17.42
C MET A 430 -4.72 17.10 -17.19
N TYR A 431 -5.03 17.44 -15.95
CA TYR A 431 -6.36 17.94 -15.57
C TYR A 431 -6.67 19.37 -16.07
N HIS A 432 -5.69 20.10 -16.59
CA HIS A 432 -5.85 21.43 -17.18
C HIS A 432 -4.92 21.64 -18.38
N ASP A 433 -5.19 22.68 -19.17
CA ASP A 433 -4.53 22.99 -20.45
C ASP A 433 -3.25 23.85 -20.32
N GLY A 434 -2.74 24.00 -19.10
CA GLY A 434 -1.61 24.89 -18.77
C GLY A 434 -1.99 26.34 -18.43
N LEU A 435 -3.26 26.75 -18.58
CA LEU A 435 -3.77 28.07 -18.13
C LEU A 435 -2.98 29.29 -18.66
N GLY A 436 -2.34 29.15 -19.82
CA GLY A 436 -1.51 30.20 -20.43
C GLY A 436 -0.11 30.36 -19.83
N MET A 437 0.32 29.47 -18.93
CA MET A 437 1.70 29.41 -18.45
C MET A 437 2.61 28.87 -19.56
N ASN A 438 3.30 29.78 -20.26
CA ASN A 438 4.13 29.45 -21.43
C ASN A 438 5.63 29.63 -21.19
N ASP A 439 6.03 30.06 -19.99
CA ASP A 439 7.42 30.20 -19.56
C ASP A 439 7.57 29.95 -18.04
N HIS A 440 8.80 29.78 -17.58
CA HIS A 440 9.10 29.46 -16.18
C HIS A 440 8.75 30.60 -15.21
N VAL A 441 8.65 31.85 -15.68
CA VAL A 441 8.21 32.98 -14.85
C VAL A 441 6.73 32.83 -14.51
N ALA A 442 5.89 32.57 -15.51
CA ALA A 442 4.46 32.32 -15.33
C ALA A 442 4.19 31.05 -14.53
N GLU A 443 4.96 29.98 -14.77
CA GLU A 443 4.88 28.74 -13.98
C GLU A 443 5.17 28.99 -12.49
N ASN A 444 6.23 29.75 -12.17
CA ASN A 444 6.53 30.13 -10.78
C ASN A 444 5.45 31.05 -10.16
N GLN A 445 4.82 31.92 -10.96
CA GLN A 445 3.66 32.70 -10.48
C GLN A 445 2.46 31.81 -10.18
N GLY A 446 2.24 30.75 -10.97
CA GLY A 446 1.26 29.70 -10.68
C GLY A 446 1.55 29.00 -9.36
N LEU A 447 2.81 28.59 -9.16
CA LEU A 447 3.28 27.98 -7.91
C LEU A 447 3.04 28.88 -6.69
N ASP A 448 3.25 30.19 -6.81
CA ASP A 448 3.06 31.15 -5.72
C ASP A 448 1.59 31.22 -5.23
N ILE A 449 0.60 30.84 -6.06
CA ILE A 449 -0.82 30.90 -5.70
C ILE A 449 -1.47 29.52 -5.47
N THR A 450 -1.16 28.50 -6.28
CA THR A 450 -1.77 27.16 -6.17
C THR A 450 -0.87 26.13 -5.48
N TYR A 451 0.38 26.49 -5.22
CA TYR A 451 1.41 25.58 -4.73
C TYR A 451 1.74 24.42 -5.69
N GLU A 452 1.35 24.49 -6.97
CA GLU A 452 1.73 23.54 -8.04
C GLU A 452 2.86 24.10 -8.91
N ASP A 453 3.91 23.30 -9.12
CA ASP A 453 4.98 23.63 -10.07
C ASP A 453 4.63 23.01 -11.43
N TYR A 454 3.88 23.73 -12.27
CA TYR A 454 3.48 23.26 -13.59
C TYR A 454 4.62 23.38 -14.62
N GLU A 455 4.72 22.42 -15.55
CA GLU A 455 5.49 22.56 -16.79
C GLU A 455 4.82 21.78 -17.92
N LYS A 456 4.73 22.38 -19.09
CA LYS A 456 4.10 21.74 -20.25
C LYS A 456 4.79 20.41 -20.59
N GLY A 457 4.01 19.33 -20.61
CA GLY A 457 4.48 17.98 -20.95
C GLY A 457 5.12 17.20 -19.80
N TRP A 458 5.25 17.79 -18.60
CA TRP A 458 5.80 17.09 -17.42
C TRP A 458 4.73 16.40 -16.57
N GLY A 459 3.48 16.87 -16.64
CA GLY A 459 2.33 16.22 -16.03
C GLY A 459 1.87 15.00 -16.84
N THR A 460 2.47 13.82 -16.60
CA THR A 460 2.20 12.61 -17.39
C THR A 460 2.16 11.34 -16.55
N ALA A 461 1.18 10.48 -16.81
CA ALA A 461 1.08 9.14 -16.22
C ALA A 461 2.02 8.11 -16.86
N HIS A 462 2.70 8.44 -17.97
CA HIS A 462 3.57 7.48 -18.64
C HIS A 462 4.72 7.04 -17.74
N GLY A 463 4.68 5.76 -17.34
CA GLY A 463 5.66 5.09 -16.51
C GLY A 463 5.25 4.88 -15.06
N ILE A 464 4.06 5.32 -14.62
CA ILE A 464 3.52 4.97 -13.30
C ILE A 464 3.14 3.49 -13.26
N ALA A 465 3.08 2.90 -12.06
CA ALA A 465 2.68 1.51 -11.88
C ALA A 465 1.55 1.35 -10.87
N ARG A 466 0.94 0.17 -10.87
CA ARG A 466 0.00 -0.24 -9.82
C ARG A 466 0.08 -1.74 -9.58
N THR A 467 0.02 -2.11 -8.30
CA THR A 467 -0.01 -3.51 -7.87
C THR A 467 -1.37 -3.88 -7.28
N THR A 468 -1.91 -5.02 -7.70
CA THR A 468 -3.18 -5.62 -7.24
C THR A 468 -2.92 -7.06 -6.78
N GLU A 469 -3.56 -7.48 -5.69
CA GLU A 469 -3.44 -8.86 -5.21
C GLU A 469 -4.72 -9.66 -5.47
N PHE A 470 -4.56 -10.82 -6.09
CA PHE A 470 -5.63 -11.79 -6.29
C PHE A 470 -5.35 -13.08 -5.51
N THR A 471 -6.40 -13.80 -5.18
CA THR A 471 -6.29 -15.17 -4.66
C THR A 471 -7.25 -16.07 -5.41
N LEU A 472 -6.75 -17.21 -5.91
CA LEU A 472 -7.56 -18.24 -6.54
C LEU A 472 -7.46 -19.53 -5.74
N TRP A 473 -8.58 -20.19 -5.48
CA TRP A 473 -8.64 -21.48 -4.81
C TRP A 473 -9.11 -22.57 -5.78
N ALA A 474 -8.33 -23.64 -5.92
CA ALA A 474 -8.73 -24.84 -6.67
C ALA A 474 -9.43 -25.82 -5.71
N LEU A 475 -10.76 -25.77 -5.69
CA LEU A 475 -11.57 -26.43 -4.66
C LEU A 475 -12.05 -27.82 -5.11
N PRO A 476 -12.13 -28.80 -4.20
CA PRO A 476 -12.59 -30.15 -4.51
C PRO A 476 -14.11 -30.26 -4.63
N ALA A 477 -14.85 -29.30 -4.07
CA ALA A 477 -16.30 -29.13 -4.12
C ALA A 477 -16.66 -27.70 -3.70
N THR A 478 -17.93 -27.31 -3.84
CA THR A 478 -18.45 -26.05 -3.25
C THR A 478 -18.27 -26.08 -1.72
N PRO A 479 -17.58 -25.11 -1.11
CA PRO A 479 -17.38 -25.09 0.34
C PRO A 479 -18.67 -24.77 1.11
N PRO A 480 -18.74 -25.13 2.40
CA PRO A 480 -19.78 -24.65 3.28
C PRO A 480 -19.87 -23.12 3.28
N ARG A 481 -21.08 -22.59 3.46
CA ARG A 481 -21.33 -21.14 3.44
C ARG A 481 -20.46 -20.36 4.43
N ALA A 482 -20.27 -20.88 5.64
CA ALA A 482 -19.41 -20.27 6.65
C ALA A 482 -17.95 -20.15 6.19
N ARG A 483 -17.42 -21.19 5.53
CA ARG A 483 -16.05 -21.16 4.98
C ARG A 483 -15.89 -20.08 3.90
N LEU A 484 -16.90 -19.86 3.07
CA LEU A 484 -16.86 -18.79 2.06
C LEU A 484 -16.84 -17.38 2.70
N VAL A 485 -17.54 -17.20 3.82
CA VAL A 485 -17.47 -15.94 4.58
C VAL A 485 -16.07 -15.75 5.20
N GLU A 486 -15.48 -16.81 5.75
CA GLU A 486 -14.09 -16.77 6.23
C GLU A 486 -13.10 -16.44 5.11
N MET A 487 -13.22 -17.07 3.93
CA MET A 487 -12.41 -16.77 2.76
C MET A 487 -12.58 -15.30 2.32
N ALA A 488 -13.80 -14.75 2.38
CA ALA A 488 -14.06 -13.35 2.06
C ALA A 488 -13.41 -12.38 3.06
N HIS A 489 -13.37 -12.78 4.34
CA HIS A 489 -12.62 -12.04 5.36
C HIS A 489 -11.10 -12.15 5.11
N GLU A 490 -10.59 -13.33 4.72
CA GLU A 490 -9.18 -13.51 4.34
C GLU A 490 -8.78 -12.66 3.12
N VAL A 491 -9.70 -12.41 2.19
CA VAL A 491 -9.47 -11.51 1.04
C VAL A 491 -9.50 -10.04 1.47
N SER A 492 -10.55 -9.62 2.16
CA SER A 492 -10.76 -8.19 2.48
C SER A 492 -9.88 -7.69 3.62
N ARG A 493 -9.46 -8.59 4.52
CA ARG A 493 -8.57 -8.31 5.65
C ARG A 493 -7.57 -9.47 5.81
N GLN A 494 -6.59 -9.52 4.90
CA GLN A 494 -5.59 -10.60 4.85
C GLN A 494 -4.91 -10.83 6.21
N PRO A 495 -5.00 -12.03 6.79
CA PRO A 495 -4.30 -12.36 8.03
C PRO A 495 -2.79 -12.20 7.85
N ARG A 496 -2.14 -11.58 8.84
CA ARG A 496 -0.70 -11.35 8.84
C ARG A 496 -0.08 -11.72 10.19
N LEU A 497 0.99 -12.50 10.13
CA LEU A 497 1.93 -12.62 11.24
C LEU A 497 2.96 -11.49 11.16
N THR A 498 3.29 -10.90 12.31
CA THR A 498 4.29 -9.84 12.42
C THR A 498 5.18 -10.07 13.64
N CYS A 499 6.42 -9.56 13.56
CA CYS A 499 7.33 -9.54 14.69
C CYS A 499 6.86 -8.49 15.71
N ALA A 500 6.90 -8.82 17.00
CA ALA A 500 6.50 -7.90 18.05
C ALA A 500 7.40 -6.64 18.08
N PRO A 501 6.82 -5.44 18.29
CA PRO A 501 7.56 -4.17 18.47
C PRO A 501 8.80 -4.27 19.36
N ALA A 502 8.66 -4.87 20.54
CA ALA A 502 9.75 -5.00 21.50
C ALA A 502 10.93 -5.82 20.96
N ARG A 503 10.65 -6.87 20.17
CA ARG A 503 11.69 -7.69 19.54
C ARG A 503 12.42 -6.93 18.43
N ILE A 504 11.70 -6.10 17.67
CA ILE A 504 12.29 -5.25 16.63
C ILE A 504 13.19 -4.19 17.27
N ASN A 505 12.70 -3.52 18.32
CA ASN A 505 13.46 -2.51 19.06
C ASN A 505 14.76 -3.11 19.65
N ALA A 506 14.66 -4.27 20.29
CA ALA A 506 15.81 -4.97 20.88
C ALA A 506 16.86 -5.42 19.85
N ALA A 507 16.52 -5.48 18.56
CA ALA A 507 17.49 -5.79 17.51
C ALA A 507 18.33 -4.59 17.06
N GLY A 508 17.99 -3.37 17.47
CA GLY A 508 18.73 -2.15 17.13
C GLY A 508 18.66 -1.80 15.64
N VAL A 509 17.50 -1.96 15.00
CA VAL A 509 17.29 -1.67 13.57
C VAL A 509 16.41 -0.43 13.38
N PHE A 510 16.56 0.24 12.22
CA PHE A 510 15.82 1.44 11.83
C PHE A 510 16.12 2.70 12.67
N GLY A 511 17.32 2.79 13.25
CA GLY A 511 17.80 4.01 13.92
C GLY A 511 17.12 4.30 15.26
N ASP A 512 17.02 5.59 15.59
CA ASP A 512 16.65 6.08 16.91
C ASP A 512 15.13 6.12 17.14
N TRP A 513 14.58 5.09 17.76
CA TRP A 513 13.18 5.05 18.22
C TRP A 513 13.03 4.16 19.47
N SER A 514 11.97 4.37 20.24
CA SER A 514 11.67 3.64 21.48
C SER A 514 10.24 3.09 21.46
N LEU A 515 9.92 2.11 22.30
CA LEU A 515 8.52 1.73 22.53
C LEU A 515 7.72 2.92 23.11
N VAL A 516 6.39 2.85 22.98
CA VAL A 516 5.48 3.84 23.58
C VAL A 516 5.67 3.86 25.10
N ASP A 517 5.90 5.06 25.65
CA ASP A 517 6.07 5.27 27.09
C ASP A 517 5.16 6.39 27.58
N ARG A 518 4.29 6.06 28.53
CA ARG A 518 3.31 6.97 29.14
C ARG A 518 3.56 7.16 30.65
N SER A 519 4.77 6.83 31.12
CA SER A 519 5.13 6.80 32.55
C SER A 519 5.08 8.16 33.25
N THR A 520 5.25 9.26 32.50
CA THR A 520 5.16 10.63 33.03
C THR A 520 4.05 11.41 32.33
N ALA A 521 3.58 12.50 32.95
CA ALA A 521 2.56 13.35 32.36
C ALA A 521 2.99 13.99 31.03
N ALA A 522 4.27 14.37 30.90
CA ALA A 522 4.81 14.97 29.68
C ALA A 522 4.90 13.94 28.55
N ARG A 523 5.45 12.75 28.83
CA ARG A 523 5.51 11.65 27.85
C ARG A 523 4.11 11.22 27.41
N LYS A 524 3.19 11.06 28.36
CA LYS A 524 1.79 10.73 28.06
C LYS A 524 1.14 11.76 27.14
N ALA A 525 1.34 13.05 27.37
CA ALA A 525 0.75 14.11 26.54
C ALA A 525 1.24 14.05 25.08
N ILE A 526 2.54 13.82 24.86
CA ILE A 526 3.09 13.65 23.51
C ILE A 526 2.50 12.39 22.85
N GLU A 527 2.48 11.26 23.56
CA GLU A 527 1.95 10.02 23.00
C GLU A 527 0.43 10.09 22.76
N ASP A 528 -0.35 10.78 23.60
CA ASP A 528 -1.79 11.01 23.38
C ASP A 528 -2.02 11.87 22.13
N GLN A 529 -1.18 12.90 21.93
CA GLN A 529 -1.27 13.76 20.77
C GLN A 529 -0.94 13.01 19.47
N ASN A 530 0.07 12.14 19.49
CA ASN A 530 0.38 11.31 18.32
C ASN A 530 -0.77 10.33 18.01
N ASP A 531 -1.34 9.68 19.03
CA ASP A 531 -2.51 8.81 18.84
C ASP A 531 -3.71 9.56 18.26
N ALA A 532 -3.99 10.78 18.74
CA ALA A 532 -5.07 11.61 18.20
C ALA A 532 -4.88 11.98 16.72
N LEU A 533 -3.64 12.22 16.29
CA LEU A 533 -3.32 12.47 14.89
C LEU A 533 -3.48 11.20 14.05
N LEU A 534 -2.97 10.05 14.52
CA LEU A 534 -3.13 8.78 13.84
C LEU A 534 -4.61 8.42 13.65
N ASP A 535 -5.41 8.55 14.73
CA ASP A 535 -6.85 8.27 14.70
C ASP A 535 -7.58 9.20 13.71
N TYR A 536 -7.18 10.47 13.66
CA TYR A 536 -7.73 11.44 12.71
C TYR A 536 -7.48 11.00 11.27
N TYR A 537 -6.25 10.67 10.89
CA TYR A 537 -5.93 10.27 9.50
C TYR A 537 -6.53 8.91 9.12
N VAL A 538 -6.49 7.92 10.03
CA VAL A 538 -7.17 6.63 9.84
C VAL A 538 -8.67 6.85 9.57
N GLY A 539 -9.31 7.75 10.32
CA GLY A 539 -10.71 8.13 10.10
C GLY A 539 -10.96 8.93 8.81
N GLN A 540 -10.02 9.79 8.40
CA GLN A 540 -10.17 10.60 7.19
C GLN A 540 -10.24 9.75 5.92
N VAL A 541 -9.52 8.63 5.83
CA VAL A 541 -9.55 7.74 4.65
C VAL A 541 -10.99 7.38 4.29
N ASP A 542 -11.76 6.87 5.25
CA ASP A 542 -13.15 6.55 5.00
C ASP A 542 -13.98 7.82 4.81
N GLN A 543 -13.91 8.76 5.75
CA GLN A 543 -14.74 9.96 5.74
C GLN A 543 -14.66 10.72 4.40
N ARG A 544 -13.45 10.84 3.84
CA ARG A 544 -13.18 11.58 2.59
C ARG A 544 -13.22 10.70 1.35
N ARG A 545 -13.44 9.40 1.51
CA ARG A 545 -13.45 8.42 0.41
C ARG A 545 -12.17 8.50 -0.41
N TRP A 546 -11.02 8.44 0.25
CA TRP A 546 -9.71 8.30 -0.40
C TRP A 546 -9.53 6.86 -0.90
N TYR A 547 -10.44 6.49 -1.80
CA TYR A 547 -10.59 5.21 -2.45
C TYR A 547 -10.51 5.42 -3.97
N GLY A 548 -10.30 4.34 -4.70
CA GLY A 548 -10.24 4.36 -6.16
C GLY A 548 -9.02 3.63 -6.70
N PHE A 549 -9.08 3.34 -8.00
CA PHE A 549 -8.05 2.55 -8.69
C PHE A 549 -6.64 3.09 -8.45
N TRP A 550 -6.40 4.37 -8.79
CA TRP A 550 -5.11 5.03 -8.62
C TRP A 550 -4.93 5.57 -7.20
N ASN A 551 -6.00 6.08 -6.58
CA ASN A 551 -5.93 6.88 -5.37
C ASN A 551 -5.72 6.09 -4.07
N TYR A 552 -6.35 4.90 -3.94
CA TYR A 552 -6.37 4.21 -2.64
C TYR A 552 -4.95 3.91 -2.13
N GLY A 553 -4.68 4.42 -0.92
CA GLY A 553 -3.42 4.31 -0.20
C GLY A 553 -2.82 5.66 0.18
N ASP A 554 -3.04 6.70 -0.62
CA ASP A 554 -2.54 8.05 -0.31
C ASP A 554 -3.49 8.85 0.59
N VAL A 555 -2.99 9.99 1.07
CA VAL A 555 -3.72 11.00 1.83
C VAL A 555 -3.61 12.37 1.15
N MET A 556 -4.41 13.34 1.56
CA MET A 556 -4.27 14.72 1.07
C MET A 556 -3.28 15.52 1.93
N HIS A 557 -2.74 16.62 1.39
CA HIS A 557 -1.64 17.40 1.95
C HIS A 557 -2.10 18.53 2.89
N SER A 558 -3.12 19.31 2.53
CA SER A 558 -3.58 20.45 3.34
C SER A 558 -5.09 20.65 3.35
N TYR A 559 -5.57 21.30 4.41
CA TYR A 559 -6.99 21.47 4.69
C TYR A 559 -7.51 22.87 4.35
N ASP A 560 -8.76 22.95 3.91
CA ASP A 560 -9.55 24.16 3.67
C ASP A 560 -10.63 24.24 4.75
N THR A 561 -10.45 25.18 5.69
CA THR A 561 -11.36 25.36 6.82
C THR A 561 -12.65 26.09 6.46
N ASP A 562 -12.68 26.79 5.33
CA ASP A 562 -13.87 27.51 4.86
C ASP A 562 -14.82 26.54 4.15
N ARG A 563 -14.28 25.62 3.34
CA ARG A 563 -15.05 24.58 2.65
C ARG A 563 -15.19 23.27 3.43
N HIS A 564 -14.51 23.15 4.58
CA HIS A 564 -14.47 21.94 5.41
C HIS A 564 -14.06 20.67 4.64
N VAL A 565 -13.08 20.81 3.75
CA VAL A 565 -12.54 19.73 2.91
C VAL A 565 -11.02 19.82 2.85
N TRP A 566 -10.38 18.71 2.52
CA TRP A 566 -9.00 18.77 2.05
C TRP A 566 -8.97 19.47 0.69
N ARG A 567 -7.87 20.16 0.37
CA ARG A 567 -7.71 20.99 -0.84
C ARG A 567 -7.47 20.15 -2.09
N TYR A 568 -8.40 19.24 -2.39
CA TYR A 568 -8.31 18.26 -3.47
C TYR A 568 -8.20 18.87 -4.88
N ASP A 569 -8.53 20.16 -5.03
CA ASP A 569 -8.64 20.88 -6.29
C ASP A 569 -7.64 22.04 -6.44
N ILE A 570 -6.77 22.27 -5.46
CA ILE A 570 -5.82 23.40 -5.48
C ILE A 570 -4.39 22.90 -5.53
N GLY A 571 -3.91 22.63 -6.75
CA GLY A 571 -2.50 22.41 -7.06
C GLY A 571 -1.79 21.46 -6.09
N GLY A 572 -0.69 21.93 -5.51
CA GLY A 572 0.12 21.16 -4.56
C GLY A 572 -0.50 20.98 -3.16
N TYR A 573 -1.77 21.28 -2.94
CA TYR A 573 -2.40 21.01 -1.64
C TYR A 573 -3.28 19.74 -1.63
N ALA A 574 -3.39 19.06 -2.77
CA ALA A 574 -4.20 17.87 -2.95
C ALA A 574 -3.48 16.60 -2.48
N TRP A 575 -3.21 15.60 -3.34
CA TRP A 575 -2.56 14.34 -2.93
C TRP A 575 -1.15 14.56 -2.39
N ASP A 576 -0.81 13.91 -1.28
CA ASP A 576 0.39 14.19 -0.47
C ASP A 576 1.68 13.61 -1.04
N ASN A 577 1.61 12.50 -1.79
CA ASN A 577 2.74 11.88 -2.47
C ASN A 577 4.04 11.82 -1.61
N SER A 578 3.91 11.40 -0.35
CA SER A 578 5.02 11.27 0.61
C SER A 578 5.77 12.57 0.97
N GLU A 579 5.17 13.75 0.76
CA GLU A 579 5.82 15.02 1.12
C GLU A 579 6.11 15.06 2.63
N LEU A 580 7.33 15.47 2.99
CA LEU A 580 7.83 15.45 4.36
C LEU A 580 7.67 14.11 5.10
N SER A 581 7.84 12.98 4.39
CA SER A 581 7.98 11.64 4.99
C SER A 581 6.77 11.13 5.77
N THR A 582 5.54 11.37 5.30
CA THR A 582 4.31 10.79 5.86
C THR A 582 4.43 9.27 6.07
N ASP A 583 5.04 8.56 5.12
CA ASP A 583 5.31 7.12 5.20
C ASP A 583 6.12 6.74 6.45
N LEU A 584 7.17 7.50 6.77
CA LEU A 584 8.02 7.22 7.94
C LEU A 584 7.26 7.50 9.23
N TRP A 585 6.46 8.56 9.30
CA TRP A 585 5.66 8.84 10.50
C TRP A 585 4.72 7.66 10.82
N LEU A 586 4.03 7.12 9.82
CA LEU A 586 3.16 5.96 10.00
C LEU A 586 3.95 4.70 10.37
N TRP A 587 5.06 4.42 9.67
CA TRP A 587 5.86 3.24 9.95
C TRP A 587 6.53 3.27 11.32
N TYR A 588 7.11 4.39 11.74
CA TYR A 588 7.66 4.53 13.09
C TYR A 588 6.54 4.45 14.14
N SER A 589 5.37 5.05 13.89
CA SER A 589 4.23 4.91 14.81
C SER A 589 3.80 3.45 14.97
N TYR A 590 3.81 2.65 13.90
CA TYR A 590 3.60 1.20 14.00
C TYR A 590 4.73 0.50 14.78
N LEU A 591 6.00 0.78 14.46
CA LEU A 591 7.14 0.16 15.14
C LEU A 591 7.08 0.35 16.66
N ARG A 592 6.62 1.51 17.14
CA ARG A 592 6.49 1.82 18.58
C ARG A 592 5.31 1.11 19.25
N SER A 593 4.18 1.03 18.55
CA SER A 593 2.88 0.71 19.15
C SER A 593 2.35 -0.69 18.83
N GLY A 594 2.73 -1.26 17.68
CA GLY A 594 2.13 -2.49 17.14
C GLY A 594 0.69 -2.33 16.64
N ARG A 595 0.17 -1.10 16.53
CA ARG A 595 -1.21 -0.80 16.12
C ARG A 595 -1.55 -1.35 14.73
N ALA A 596 -2.55 -2.23 14.66
CA ALA A 596 -2.94 -2.92 13.42
C ALA A 596 -3.50 -1.98 12.36
N ASP A 597 -4.36 -1.04 12.76
CA ASP A 597 -4.94 -0.01 11.89
C ASP A 597 -3.86 0.87 11.23
N VAL A 598 -2.86 1.30 12.01
CA VAL A 598 -1.71 2.07 11.50
C VAL A 598 -0.87 1.24 10.53
N PHE A 599 -0.64 -0.05 10.82
CA PHE A 599 0.04 -0.94 9.86
C PHE A 599 -0.72 -1.02 8.53
N ARG A 600 -2.04 -1.19 8.57
CA ARG A 600 -2.85 -1.31 7.34
C ARG A 600 -2.84 -0.02 6.53
N MET A 601 -2.89 1.13 7.20
CA MET A 601 -2.75 2.43 6.55
C MET A 601 -1.36 2.59 5.93
N ALA A 602 -0.29 2.29 6.67
CA ALA A 602 1.09 2.36 6.17
C ALA A 602 1.36 1.37 5.01
N GLU A 603 0.77 0.17 5.06
CA GLU A 603 0.79 -0.80 3.97
C GLU A 603 0.10 -0.27 2.72
N ALA A 604 -1.10 0.32 2.86
CA ALA A 604 -1.82 0.91 1.73
C ALA A 604 -1.04 2.08 1.12
N MET A 605 -0.48 2.96 1.95
CA MET A 605 0.39 4.07 1.51
C MET A 605 1.63 3.56 0.79
N THR A 606 2.33 2.58 1.34
CA THR A 606 3.51 1.98 0.69
C THR A 606 3.18 1.40 -0.69
N ARG A 607 2.01 0.76 -0.83
CA ARG A 607 1.50 0.19 -2.10
C ARG A 607 0.99 1.24 -3.09
N HIS A 608 0.81 2.48 -2.64
CA HIS A 608 0.47 3.61 -3.48
C HIS A 608 1.73 4.40 -3.85
N THR A 609 2.42 4.97 -2.87
CA THR A 609 3.49 5.94 -3.05
C THR A 609 4.73 5.34 -3.70
N GLY A 610 4.99 4.04 -3.51
CA GLY A 610 6.08 3.33 -4.19
C GLY A 610 5.76 2.90 -5.63
N GLU A 611 4.51 3.04 -6.07
CA GLU A 611 4.00 2.51 -7.33
C GLU A 611 3.45 3.62 -8.23
N VAL A 612 2.43 4.35 -7.78
CA VAL A 612 1.69 5.36 -8.54
C VAL A 612 2.46 6.67 -8.62
N ASP A 613 3.07 7.09 -7.51
CA ASP A 613 3.76 8.38 -7.41
C ASP A 613 5.20 8.32 -7.97
N VAL A 614 5.62 7.17 -8.51
CA VAL A 614 6.99 6.90 -8.98
C VAL A 614 6.98 6.42 -10.42
N TYR A 615 7.94 6.89 -11.21
CA TYR A 615 8.16 6.42 -12.57
C TYR A 615 9.09 5.20 -12.60
N HIS A 616 8.64 4.13 -13.25
CA HIS A 616 9.37 2.85 -13.36
C HIS A 616 10.10 2.68 -14.69
N ILE A 617 9.73 3.49 -15.68
CA ILE A 617 10.29 3.56 -17.04
C ILE A 617 10.35 5.02 -17.52
N GLY A 618 10.80 5.22 -18.76
CA GLY A 618 10.77 6.54 -19.39
C GLY A 618 11.85 7.51 -18.87
N PRO A 619 11.76 8.80 -19.21
CA PRO A 619 12.79 9.79 -18.91
C PRO A 619 12.93 10.10 -17.41
N TYR A 620 11.88 9.85 -16.63
CA TYR A 620 11.83 10.15 -15.20
C TYR A 620 12.05 8.91 -14.31
N ARG A 621 12.45 7.78 -14.90
CA ARG A 621 12.63 6.50 -14.18
C ARG A 621 13.42 6.71 -12.88
N GLY A 622 12.87 6.17 -11.80
CA GLY A 622 13.47 6.21 -10.47
C GLY A 622 13.18 7.49 -9.68
N PHE A 623 12.47 8.46 -10.26
CA PHE A 623 11.97 9.65 -9.56
C PHE A 623 10.47 9.53 -9.32
N GLY A 624 10.00 10.24 -8.30
CA GLY A 624 8.57 10.42 -8.07
C GLY A 624 8.11 11.86 -8.30
N THR A 625 6.80 12.05 -8.35
CA THR A 625 6.16 13.34 -8.58
C THR A 625 5.80 13.99 -7.25
N ARG A 626 6.17 15.26 -7.07
CA ARG A 626 5.72 16.06 -5.93
C ARG A 626 4.18 16.09 -5.84
N HIS A 627 3.67 16.23 -4.63
CA HIS A 627 2.26 16.37 -4.29
C HIS A 627 1.47 17.31 -5.22
N GLY A 628 0.23 16.92 -5.58
CA GLY A 628 -0.53 17.57 -6.65
C GLY A 628 -1.97 17.08 -6.78
N VAL A 629 -2.77 17.72 -7.66
CA VAL A 629 -4.18 17.34 -7.91
C VAL A 629 -4.28 15.93 -8.51
N GLN A 630 -3.35 15.58 -9.39
CA GLN A 630 -3.14 14.21 -9.83
C GLN A 630 -1.78 13.75 -9.30
N HIS A 631 -1.65 12.46 -9.01
CA HIS A 631 -0.41 11.83 -8.55
C HIS A 631 0.81 12.06 -9.47
N TRP A 632 0.58 12.53 -10.70
CA TRP A 632 1.59 12.81 -11.71
C TRP A 632 1.56 14.24 -12.28
N SER A 633 0.74 15.16 -11.76
CA SER A 633 0.52 16.49 -12.38
C SER A 633 1.72 17.44 -12.25
N ASP A 634 2.34 17.48 -11.07
CA ASP A 634 3.41 18.44 -10.75
C ASP A 634 4.71 18.13 -11.52
N SER A 635 5.41 19.16 -12.00
CA SER A 635 6.63 19.02 -12.82
C SER A 635 7.91 18.80 -12.00
N SER A 636 7.83 18.92 -10.68
CA SER A 636 8.94 18.62 -9.77
C SER A 636 9.09 17.11 -9.60
N LYS A 637 9.79 16.46 -10.54
CA LYS A 637 10.16 15.05 -10.46
C LYS A 637 11.45 14.93 -9.63
N GLN A 638 11.39 14.25 -8.48
CA GLN A 638 12.50 14.19 -7.52
C GLN A 638 12.63 12.81 -6.84
N PRO A 639 13.85 12.41 -6.43
CA PRO A 639 14.06 11.17 -5.68
C PRO A 639 13.54 11.23 -4.24
N ARG A 640 13.24 12.43 -3.70
CA ARG A 640 12.65 12.58 -2.36
C ARG A 640 11.28 11.92 -2.19
N VAL A 641 10.57 11.70 -3.28
CA VAL A 641 9.28 10.98 -3.34
C VAL A 641 9.50 9.48 -3.51
N SER A 642 10.36 9.07 -4.44
CA SER A 642 10.64 7.66 -4.72
C SER A 642 11.48 6.97 -3.64
N ASN A 643 12.14 7.74 -2.77
CA ASN A 643 12.94 7.36 -1.61
C ASN A 643 12.73 5.93 -1.07
N ALA A 644 13.77 5.10 -1.12
CA ALA A 644 13.70 3.72 -0.63
C ALA A 644 13.40 3.62 0.87
N ALA A 645 13.76 4.63 1.67
CA ALA A 645 13.52 4.68 3.11
C ALA A 645 12.05 4.38 3.47
N TYR A 646 11.11 4.87 2.66
CA TYR A 646 9.67 4.74 2.90
C TYR A 646 9.15 3.30 2.71
N ARG A 647 9.93 2.46 2.03
CA ARG A 647 9.58 1.08 1.65
C ARG A 647 10.32 0.03 2.47
N ARG A 648 11.47 0.39 3.07
CA ARG A 648 12.33 -0.51 3.87
C ARG A 648 11.58 -1.21 4.98
N ILE A 649 10.81 -0.47 5.78
CA ILE A 649 10.13 -1.02 6.96
C ILE A 649 9.10 -2.06 6.52
N TYR A 650 8.25 -1.75 5.51
CA TYR A 650 7.32 -2.72 4.94
C TYR A 650 8.02 -3.97 4.41
N TYR A 651 9.07 -3.80 3.59
CA TYR A 651 9.82 -4.91 3.00
C TYR A 651 10.36 -5.85 4.07
N PHE A 652 11.04 -5.32 5.09
CA PHE A 652 11.66 -6.14 6.11
C PHE A 652 10.66 -6.79 7.06
N LEU A 653 9.50 -6.17 7.32
CA LEU A 653 8.46 -6.77 8.15
C LEU A 653 7.69 -7.89 7.41
N THR A 654 7.52 -7.77 6.10
CA THR A 654 6.61 -8.64 5.32
C THR A 654 7.31 -9.60 4.36
N ALA A 655 8.59 -9.37 4.08
CA ALA A 655 9.37 -10.05 3.06
C ALA A 655 8.76 -9.93 1.64
N ASP A 656 8.16 -8.78 1.32
CA ASP A 656 7.48 -8.55 0.05
C ASP A 656 8.45 -8.35 -1.13
N GLU A 657 8.46 -9.29 -2.08
CA GLU A 657 9.40 -9.26 -3.21
C GLU A 657 9.14 -8.10 -4.19
N ARG A 658 7.88 -7.65 -4.36
CA ARG A 658 7.59 -6.47 -5.20
C ARG A 658 8.22 -5.20 -4.61
N CYS A 659 8.07 -4.98 -3.31
CA CYS A 659 8.73 -3.89 -2.60
C CYS A 659 10.26 -3.98 -2.74
N GLY A 660 10.81 -5.20 -2.73
CA GLY A 660 12.22 -5.46 -3.02
C GLY A 660 12.66 -5.03 -4.43
N ASP A 661 11.84 -5.26 -5.46
CA ASP A 661 12.09 -4.76 -6.82
C ASP A 661 12.04 -3.23 -6.88
N LEU A 662 11.04 -2.63 -6.23
CA LEU A 662 10.85 -1.18 -6.20
C LEU A 662 12.08 -0.48 -5.62
N MET A 663 12.59 -0.96 -4.49
CA MET A 663 13.81 -0.39 -3.89
C MET A 663 15.06 -0.61 -4.77
N HIS A 664 15.17 -1.78 -5.41
CA HIS A 664 16.28 -2.07 -6.32
C HIS A 664 16.24 -1.17 -7.57
N ALA A 665 15.06 -0.81 -8.07
CA ALA A 665 14.93 0.05 -9.25
C ALA A 665 15.52 1.46 -9.06
N LEU A 666 15.76 1.89 -7.81
CA LEU A 666 16.22 3.23 -7.44
C LEU A 666 17.73 3.38 -7.31
N ILE A 667 18.50 2.30 -7.38
CA ILE A 667 19.95 2.32 -7.07
C ILE A 667 20.77 3.15 -8.07
N ASP A 668 20.24 3.36 -9.28
CA ASP A 668 20.84 4.16 -10.35
C ASP A 668 20.06 5.46 -10.64
N SER A 669 19.18 5.90 -9.74
CA SER A 669 18.36 7.11 -9.93
C SER A 669 19.20 8.40 -10.03
N ASP A 670 20.44 8.40 -9.58
CA ASP A 670 21.35 9.52 -9.73
C ASP A 670 21.68 9.83 -11.20
N TYR A 671 21.73 8.83 -12.08
CA TYR A 671 21.90 9.05 -13.51
C TYR A 671 20.69 9.73 -14.17
N THR A 672 19.50 9.68 -13.55
CA THR A 672 18.32 10.41 -14.03
C THR A 672 18.53 11.93 -13.95
N LEU A 673 19.40 12.41 -13.06
CA LEU A 673 19.76 13.84 -12.96
C LEU A 673 20.49 14.38 -14.21
N GLN A 674 20.99 13.51 -15.09
CA GLN A 674 21.54 13.94 -16.39
C GLN A 674 20.45 14.45 -17.34
N ARG A 675 19.19 14.07 -17.10
CA ARG A 675 18.03 14.39 -17.93
C ARG A 675 17.01 15.25 -17.20
N VAL A 676 17.01 15.21 -15.87
CA VAL A 676 16.11 15.97 -15.00
C VAL A 676 16.92 16.94 -14.15
N GLU A 677 16.92 18.22 -14.52
CA GLU A 677 17.49 19.28 -13.70
C GLU A 677 16.44 19.80 -12.70
N ILE A 678 16.59 19.45 -11.43
CA ILE A 678 15.65 19.82 -10.36
C ILE A 678 15.58 21.35 -10.17
N GLY A 679 16.70 22.05 -10.33
CA GLY A 679 16.81 23.50 -10.09
C GLY A 679 16.49 24.40 -11.29
N ARG A 680 15.99 23.86 -12.41
CA ARG A 680 15.92 24.56 -13.71
C ARG A 680 15.11 25.87 -13.71
N LYS A 681 14.11 26.00 -12.82
CA LYS A 681 13.20 27.15 -12.78
C LYS A 681 13.45 28.14 -11.65
N VAL A 682 14.31 27.81 -10.67
CA VAL A 682 14.31 28.52 -9.39
C VAL A 682 14.74 29.99 -9.48
N ASP A 683 15.41 30.39 -10.57
CA ASP A 683 15.84 31.77 -10.82
C ASP A 683 14.89 32.54 -11.77
N GLU A 684 13.95 31.85 -12.42
CA GLU A 684 13.08 32.43 -13.45
C GLU A 684 11.87 33.13 -12.83
N ARG A 685 11.98 34.45 -12.61
CA ARG A 685 11.05 35.16 -11.73
C ARG A 685 10.62 36.52 -12.26
N ALA A 686 9.40 36.91 -11.87
CA ALA A 686 8.97 38.29 -12.00
C ALA A 686 9.85 39.20 -11.12
N PRO A 687 10.20 40.41 -11.59
CA PRO A 687 10.97 41.36 -10.79
C PRO A 687 10.32 41.61 -9.42
N GLY A 688 11.09 41.39 -8.34
CA GLY A 688 10.65 41.65 -6.97
C GLY A 688 9.93 40.49 -6.27
N SER A 689 9.78 39.31 -6.89
CA SER A 689 9.25 38.13 -6.20
C SER A 689 10.31 37.40 -5.37
N ALA A 690 9.88 36.78 -4.27
CA ALA A 690 10.73 35.90 -3.46
C ALA A 690 10.91 34.53 -4.14
N PRO A 691 11.87 33.70 -3.69
CA PRO A 691 11.98 32.35 -4.23
C PRO A 691 10.83 31.38 -3.81
N PRO A 692 10.28 30.55 -4.73
CA PRO A 692 9.81 29.19 -4.49
C PRO A 692 10.58 28.39 -3.46
N GLY A 693 9.84 27.97 -2.44
CA GLY A 693 10.37 27.30 -1.25
C GLY A 693 11.00 28.24 -0.21
N GLY A 694 10.83 29.56 -0.33
CA GLY A 694 11.30 30.54 0.66
C GLY A 694 12.68 31.14 0.36
N ASN A 695 13.39 31.58 1.40
CA ASN A 695 14.50 32.54 1.29
C ASN A 695 15.82 32.04 0.65
N SER A 696 15.90 30.81 0.12
CA SER A 696 17.12 30.27 -0.53
C SER A 696 16.86 29.00 -1.36
N ALA A 697 17.33 28.98 -2.62
CA ALA A 697 17.38 27.76 -3.44
C ALA A 697 18.81 27.19 -3.48
N VAL A 698 18.95 25.86 -3.40
CA VAL A 698 20.25 25.17 -3.46
C VAL A 698 20.44 24.63 -4.88
N LYS A 699 21.26 25.28 -5.70
CA LYS A 699 21.49 24.90 -7.10
C LYS A 699 22.94 25.10 -7.54
N ALA A 700 23.28 24.56 -8.70
CA ALA A 700 24.55 24.86 -9.36
C ALA A 700 24.65 26.35 -9.71
N ALA A 701 25.86 26.90 -9.63
CA ALA A 701 26.14 28.28 -10.04
C ALA A 701 26.15 28.47 -11.58
N GLY A 702 26.13 27.38 -12.34
CA GLY A 702 26.16 27.35 -13.81
C GLY A 702 26.15 25.92 -14.33
N ALA A 703 26.26 25.76 -15.64
CA ALA A 703 26.33 24.45 -16.29
C ALA A 703 27.51 23.61 -15.77
N LEU A 704 27.26 22.32 -15.58
CA LEU A 704 28.27 21.36 -15.13
C LEU A 704 28.83 20.54 -16.31
N PRO A 705 30.09 20.09 -16.26
CA PRO A 705 30.67 19.22 -17.28
C PRO A 705 29.95 17.86 -17.39
N ASP A 706 30.09 17.21 -18.55
CA ASP A 706 29.58 15.86 -18.78
C ASP A 706 30.04 14.88 -17.68
N GLY A 707 29.11 14.05 -17.21
CA GLY A 707 29.35 13.12 -16.10
C GLY A 707 29.28 13.74 -14.70
N GLN A 708 29.01 15.05 -14.61
CA GLN A 708 28.72 15.73 -13.34
C GLN A 708 27.26 16.22 -13.31
N VAL A 709 26.66 16.13 -12.12
CA VAL A 709 25.31 16.64 -11.84
C VAL A 709 25.33 17.41 -10.53
N PHE A 710 24.38 18.32 -10.32
CA PHE A 710 24.27 18.99 -9.03
C PHE A 710 23.38 18.17 -8.10
N VAL A 711 23.90 17.85 -6.92
CA VAL A 711 23.20 17.02 -5.94
C VAL A 711 23.05 17.79 -4.65
N GLN A 712 21.80 18.04 -4.24
CA GLN A 712 21.48 18.54 -2.90
C GLN A 712 21.70 17.42 -1.88
N PHE A 713 22.30 17.74 -0.72
CA PHE A 713 22.66 16.72 0.27
C PHE A 713 21.43 16.07 0.92
N GLY A 714 20.34 16.82 1.05
CA GLY A 714 19.13 16.31 1.67
C GLY A 714 18.18 15.61 0.72
N THR A 715 17.39 16.39 -0.01
CA THR A 715 16.31 15.93 -0.92
C THR A 715 16.78 14.98 -2.03
N THR A 716 18.06 15.01 -2.39
CA THR A 716 18.62 14.16 -3.45
C THR A 716 19.53 13.08 -2.87
N TRP A 717 20.69 13.46 -2.31
CA TRP A 717 21.67 12.49 -1.83
C TRP A 717 21.14 11.64 -0.67
N GLY A 718 20.40 12.23 0.27
CA GLY A 718 19.76 11.49 1.36
C GLY A 718 18.80 10.39 0.86
N SER A 719 18.07 10.64 -0.23
CA SER A 719 17.21 9.63 -0.86
C SER A 719 18.01 8.60 -1.66
N LEU A 720 19.14 8.97 -2.27
CA LEU A 720 20.03 8.01 -2.94
C LEU A 720 20.75 7.09 -1.93
N ILE A 721 21.17 7.64 -0.79
CA ILE A 721 21.73 6.89 0.33
C ILE A 721 20.78 5.78 0.76
N SER A 722 19.48 6.06 0.89
CA SER A 722 18.54 5.04 1.37
C SER A 722 18.48 3.84 0.42
N ALA A 723 18.53 4.07 -0.90
CA ALA A 723 18.59 3.01 -1.91
C ALA A 723 19.92 2.22 -1.82
N TRP A 724 21.06 2.90 -1.77
CA TRP A 724 22.38 2.26 -1.71
C TRP A 724 22.61 1.50 -0.39
N LEU A 725 22.19 2.06 0.75
CA LEU A 725 22.29 1.39 2.05
C LEU A 725 21.44 0.13 2.05
N THR A 726 20.19 0.22 1.59
CA THR A 726 19.29 -0.92 1.50
C THR A 726 19.85 -2.00 0.60
N GLU A 727 20.41 -1.63 -0.55
CA GLU A 727 20.98 -2.60 -1.48
C GLU A 727 22.26 -3.24 -0.92
N TRP A 728 23.12 -2.47 -0.24
CA TRP A 728 24.26 -3.03 0.47
C TRP A 728 23.83 -4.03 1.55
N GLU A 729 22.83 -3.68 2.36
CA GLU A 729 22.27 -4.56 3.39
C GLU A 729 21.69 -5.84 2.80
N ARG A 730 21.00 -5.76 1.65
CA ARG A 730 20.32 -6.89 0.98
C ARG A 730 21.21 -7.77 0.11
N THR A 731 22.40 -7.31 -0.26
CA THR A 731 23.25 -8.03 -1.23
C THR A 731 24.66 -8.29 -0.70
N ARG A 732 25.12 -7.51 0.27
CA ARG A 732 26.52 -7.37 0.72
C ARG A 732 27.46 -6.86 -0.37
N ASP A 733 26.95 -6.34 -1.48
CA ASP A 733 27.77 -5.73 -2.51
C ASP A 733 28.36 -4.41 -1.98
N THR A 734 29.66 -4.43 -1.69
CA THR A 734 30.34 -3.29 -1.08
C THR A 734 30.47 -2.09 -2.00
N LYS A 735 30.19 -2.21 -3.30
CA LYS A 735 30.21 -1.05 -4.20
C LYS A 735 29.26 0.06 -3.74
N TRP A 736 28.11 -0.32 -3.16
CA TRP A 736 27.12 0.62 -2.66
C TRP A 736 27.57 1.28 -1.36
N ARG A 737 28.20 0.51 -0.46
CA ARG A 737 28.89 1.04 0.71
C ARG A 737 29.97 2.05 0.30
N ASP A 738 30.83 1.67 -0.63
CA ASP A 738 31.98 2.48 -1.06
C ASP A 738 31.52 3.78 -1.73
N ARG A 739 30.41 3.75 -2.46
CA ARG A 739 29.76 4.93 -3.02
C ARG A 739 29.27 5.89 -1.92
N ILE A 740 28.60 5.38 -0.89
CA ILE A 740 28.16 6.20 0.27
C ILE A 740 29.37 6.82 0.98
N VAL A 741 30.37 6.00 1.30
CA VAL A 741 31.61 6.43 1.97
C VAL A 741 32.36 7.49 1.16
N THR A 742 32.41 7.34 -0.16
CA THR A 742 33.03 8.35 -1.05
C THR A 742 32.30 9.69 -0.98
N GLY A 743 30.97 9.68 -0.96
CA GLY A 743 30.15 10.87 -0.73
C GLY A 743 30.43 11.51 0.64
N MET A 744 30.40 10.71 1.71
CA MET A 744 30.70 11.17 3.08
C MET A 744 32.07 11.83 3.19
N ARG A 745 33.12 11.16 2.71
CA ARG A 745 34.49 11.70 2.77
C ARG A 745 34.63 12.98 1.98
N SER A 746 34.00 13.09 0.81
CA SER A 746 34.08 14.30 0.00
C SER A 746 33.29 15.47 0.59
N ILE A 747 32.12 15.25 1.19
CA ILE A 747 31.40 16.29 1.95
C ILE A 747 32.25 16.81 3.11
N ALA A 748 32.95 15.93 3.83
CA ALA A 748 33.83 16.32 4.92
C ALA A 748 35.01 17.22 4.49
N THR A 749 35.35 17.24 3.19
CA THR A 749 36.38 18.14 2.65
C THR A 749 35.87 19.53 2.25
N LEU A 750 34.55 19.72 2.18
CA LEU A 750 33.94 21.00 1.86
C LEU A 750 34.11 21.97 3.03
N LYS A 751 34.45 23.23 2.73
CA LYS A 751 34.71 24.25 3.77
C LYS A 751 33.53 24.45 4.73
N GLN A 752 32.31 24.41 4.20
CA GLN A 752 31.07 24.54 4.98
C GLN A 752 30.43 23.18 5.35
N GLY A 753 31.06 22.06 4.98
CA GLY A 753 30.51 20.72 5.19
C GLY A 753 29.04 20.63 4.73
N TRP A 754 28.17 20.14 5.60
CA TRP A 754 26.73 20.05 5.35
C TRP A 754 26.01 21.39 5.14
N PHE A 755 26.56 22.52 5.65
CA PHE A 755 25.98 23.84 5.43
C PHE A 755 26.13 24.34 3.99
N ALA A 756 26.97 23.69 3.17
CA ALA A 756 26.98 23.94 1.73
C ALA A 756 25.66 23.51 1.05
N GLY A 757 24.92 22.58 1.67
CA GLY A 757 23.60 22.09 1.27
C GLY A 757 23.50 21.32 -0.06
N GLY A 758 24.49 21.46 -0.94
CA GLY A 758 24.64 20.71 -2.17
C GLY A 758 25.97 21.03 -2.84
N ALA A 759 26.39 20.18 -3.78
CA ALA A 759 27.61 20.39 -4.56
C ALA A 759 27.55 19.64 -5.90
N PRO A 760 28.40 19.99 -6.89
CA PRO A 760 28.62 19.16 -8.06
C PRO A 760 29.08 17.76 -7.64
N PHE A 761 28.54 16.75 -8.29
CA PHE A 761 28.67 15.33 -7.96
C PHE A 761 29.11 14.56 -9.20
N GLU A 762 30.21 13.83 -9.09
CA GLU A 762 30.74 12.99 -10.17
C GLU A 762 30.04 11.63 -10.17
N LEU A 763 29.19 11.37 -11.17
CA LEU A 763 28.34 10.18 -11.24
C LEU A 763 29.14 8.88 -11.19
N LYS A 764 30.31 8.83 -11.85
CA LYS A 764 31.11 7.61 -11.93
C LYS A 764 31.63 7.15 -10.57
N THR A 765 32.06 8.08 -9.72
CA THR A 765 32.76 7.79 -8.46
C THR A 765 31.88 7.97 -7.22
N GLY A 766 30.83 8.79 -7.31
CA GLY A 766 30.02 9.18 -6.17
C GLY A 766 30.65 10.29 -5.32
N ARG A 767 31.61 11.03 -5.88
CA ARG A 767 32.37 12.08 -5.19
C ARG A 767 31.74 13.45 -5.38
N PHE A 768 31.64 14.22 -4.31
CA PHE A 768 31.35 15.66 -4.37
C PHE A 768 32.60 16.49 -4.68
N LEU A 769 32.42 17.55 -5.46
CA LEU A 769 33.48 18.39 -6.00
C LEU A 769 33.32 19.85 -5.55
N GLY A 770 34.40 20.62 -5.72
CA GLY A 770 34.44 22.06 -5.44
C GLY A 770 34.82 22.40 -3.98
N PRO A 771 34.97 23.70 -3.67
CA PRO A 771 35.45 24.15 -2.36
C PRO A 771 34.37 24.12 -1.27
N GLY A 772 33.09 24.15 -1.64
CA GLY A 772 31.96 24.22 -0.70
C GLY A 772 32.07 25.39 0.27
N ASP A 773 32.41 26.57 -0.23
CA ASP A 773 32.74 27.78 0.54
C ASP A 773 31.53 28.64 0.93
N LYS A 774 30.38 28.40 0.30
CA LYS A 774 29.12 29.13 0.54
C LYS A 774 28.18 28.35 1.45
N VAL A 775 27.48 29.06 2.33
CA VAL A 775 26.33 28.51 3.05
C VAL A 775 25.11 28.58 2.12
N SER A 776 24.48 27.43 1.86
CA SER A 776 23.28 27.32 1.03
C SER A 776 22.37 26.24 1.60
N VAL A 777 21.67 26.57 2.68
CA VAL A 777 20.82 25.63 3.41
C VAL A 777 19.37 25.75 2.94
N SER A 778 18.64 24.63 2.96
CA SER A 778 17.19 24.57 2.79
C SER A 778 16.56 23.79 3.94
N HIS A 779 15.42 24.26 4.42
CA HIS A 779 14.60 23.56 5.40
C HIS A 779 14.16 22.16 4.94
N LEU A 780 14.15 21.90 3.64
CA LEU A 780 13.82 20.60 3.05
C LEU A 780 14.96 19.58 3.19
N ASN A 781 16.20 20.01 3.48
CA ASN A 781 17.34 19.09 3.47
C ASN A 781 17.28 17.99 4.54
N GLY A 782 16.57 18.21 5.65
CA GLY A 782 16.56 17.28 6.79
C GLY A 782 15.33 16.35 6.86
N VAL A 783 14.33 16.54 6.02
CA VAL A 783 12.94 16.12 6.33
C VAL A 783 12.37 15.02 5.40
N PHE A 784 13.19 14.48 4.50
CA PHE A 784 12.85 13.36 3.60
C PHE A 784 13.62 12.07 3.95
N GLY A 785 13.47 11.59 5.19
CA GLY A 785 14.18 10.39 5.69
C GLY A 785 15.67 10.57 5.98
N VAL A 786 16.21 11.79 5.83
CA VAL A 786 17.65 12.05 5.92
C VAL A 786 18.19 11.81 7.32
N PHE A 787 17.46 12.26 8.35
CA PHE A 787 17.83 12.04 9.74
C PHE A 787 17.93 10.54 10.05
N GLU A 788 16.88 9.80 9.70
CA GLU A 788 16.71 8.38 9.96
C GLU A 788 17.82 7.55 9.30
N MET A 789 18.14 7.85 8.03
CA MET A 789 19.22 7.15 7.33
C MET A 789 20.59 7.48 7.93
N HIS A 790 20.83 8.71 8.38
CA HIS A 790 22.11 9.09 8.98
C HIS A 790 22.30 8.49 10.37
N ALA A 791 21.24 8.42 11.17
CA ALA A 791 21.25 7.73 12.45
C ALA A 791 21.70 6.26 12.28
N GLU A 792 21.13 5.52 11.31
CA GLU A 792 21.59 4.17 10.99
C GLU A 792 23.03 4.15 10.45
N LEU A 793 23.34 4.97 9.43
CA LEU A 793 24.64 4.94 8.76
C LEU A 793 25.81 5.16 9.71
N LEU A 794 25.67 6.10 10.65
CA LEU A 794 26.73 6.42 11.61
C LEU A 794 26.93 5.33 12.66
N GLU A 795 26.03 4.36 12.81
CA GLU A 795 26.30 3.15 13.61
C GLU A 795 27.01 2.05 12.79
N LEU A 796 26.82 2.08 11.47
CA LEU A 796 27.33 1.07 10.54
C LEU A 796 28.71 1.40 9.99
N LEU A 797 29.04 2.68 9.83
CA LEU A 797 30.23 3.19 9.16
C LEU A 797 31.07 4.07 10.10
N ASP A 798 32.38 3.86 10.07
CA ASP A 798 33.35 4.64 10.84
C ASP A 798 34.01 5.71 9.96
N GLU A 799 33.31 6.84 9.79
CA GLU A 799 33.79 8.01 9.03
C GLU A 799 33.84 9.24 9.95
N ALA A 800 34.85 9.30 10.83
CA ALA A 800 34.96 10.31 11.88
C ALA A 800 34.89 11.76 11.39
N ALA A 801 35.59 12.11 10.30
CA ALA A 801 35.55 13.46 9.73
C ALA A 801 34.15 13.85 9.22
N TYR A 802 33.44 12.88 8.63
CA TYR A 802 32.07 13.07 8.20
C TYR A 802 31.10 13.22 9.38
N ARG A 803 31.28 12.38 10.42
CA ARG A 803 30.50 12.48 11.66
C ARG A 803 30.55 13.89 12.24
N GLU A 804 31.73 14.51 12.31
CA GLU A 804 31.86 15.87 12.85
C GLU A 804 31.09 16.92 12.04
N VAL A 805 31.17 16.90 10.70
CA VAL A 805 30.43 17.87 9.87
C VAL A 805 28.91 17.64 9.92
N TRP A 806 28.46 16.40 10.11
CA TRP A 806 27.05 16.09 10.37
C TRP A 806 26.60 16.59 11.76
N LEU A 807 27.39 16.32 12.81
CA LEU A 807 27.09 16.78 14.16
C LEU A 807 27.09 18.30 14.27
N ASP A 808 27.95 18.98 13.50
CA ASP A 808 27.92 20.44 13.37
C ASP A 808 26.62 20.92 12.74
N TYR A 809 26.16 20.29 11.64
CA TYR A 809 24.86 20.60 11.06
C TYR A 809 23.74 20.43 12.08
N CYS A 810 23.73 19.28 12.76
CA CYS A 810 22.74 18.97 13.80
C CYS A 810 22.73 19.97 14.96
N ALA A 811 23.90 20.37 15.46
CA ALA A 811 24.02 21.26 16.60
C ALA A 811 23.78 22.73 16.25
N PHE A 812 24.11 23.18 15.03
CA PHE A 812 24.07 24.59 14.68
C PHE A 812 22.91 24.99 13.78
N TYR A 813 22.20 24.05 13.12
CA TYR A 813 21.05 24.40 12.28
C TYR A 813 20.03 25.25 13.03
N ASN A 814 19.58 24.84 14.23
CA ASN A 814 18.64 25.62 15.06
C ASN A 814 19.33 26.61 16.02
N ALA A 815 20.66 26.77 15.96
CA ALA A 815 21.36 27.72 16.82
C ALA A 815 20.97 29.17 16.47
N SER A 816 21.17 30.09 17.42
CA SER A 816 20.89 31.51 17.20
C SER A 816 21.67 32.04 15.99
N ASP A 817 21.17 33.12 15.37
CA ASP A 817 21.86 33.77 14.26
C ASP A 817 23.31 34.16 14.59
N ALA A 818 23.58 34.56 15.83
CA ALA A 818 24.93 34.88 16.30
C ALA A 818 25.83 33.64 16.33
N GLU A 819 25.36 32.54 16.93
CA GLU A 819 26.11 31.28 17.00
C GLU A 819 26.31 30.66 15.61
N PHE A 820 25.30 30.71 14.75
CA PHE A 820 25.38 30.21 13.38
C PHE A 820 26.43 30.99 12.57
N ARG A 821 26.43 32.32 12.66
CA ARG A 821 27.43 33.17 12.00
C ARG A 821 28.82 32.94 12.56
N ALA A 822 28.95 32.74 13.88
CA ALA A 822 30.22 32.41 14.50
C ALA A 822 30.77 31.07 13.98
N LYS A 823 29.90 30.08 13.74
CA LYS A 823 30.28 28.77 13.20
C LYS A 823 30.65 28.80 11.71
N THR A 824 29.85 29.46 10.88
CA THR A 824 29.93 29.34 9.41
C THR A 824 30.58 30.53 8.72
N GLY A 825 30.71 31.66 9.42
CA GLY A 825 31.15 32.95 8.87
C GLY A 825 30.13 33.63 7.97
N GLN A 826 28.92 33.06 7.80
CA GLN A 826 27.86 33.55 6.91
C GLN A 826 26.49 33.53 7.60
N PRO A 827 25.51 34.33 7.15
CA PRO A 827 24.15 34.28 7.69
C PRO A 827 23.44 32.96 7.32
N GLY A 828 22.67 32.41 8.25
CA GLY A 828 21.91 31.16 8.05
C GLY A 828 20.58 31.35 7.33
N ARG A 829 20.59 31.82 6.08
CA ARG A 829 19.39 31.91 5.23
C ARG A 829 18.87 30.51 4.86
N GLY A 830 17.55 30.39 4.67
CA GLY A 830 16.90 29.15 4.23
C GLY A 830 16.61 28.13 5.33
N ARG A 831 16.91 28.46 6.60
CA ARG A 831 16.52 27.67 7.77
C ARG A 831 15.04 27.86 8.10
N GLY A 832 14.40 26.79 8.56
CA GLY A 832 12.99 26.71 8.94
C GLY A 832 12.65 25.32 9.48
N LEU A 833 11.37 25.06 9.77
CA LEU A 833 10.89 23.81 10.38
C LEU A 833 11.64 23.47 11.68
N ARG A 834 11.78 24.44 12.59
CA ARG A 834 12.58 24.31 13.82
C ARG A 834 12.17 23.12 14.68
N ALA A 835 10.86 22.93 14.91
CA ALA A 835 10.35 21.79 15.67
C ALA A 835 10.72 20.45 15.02
N ALA A 836 10.63 20.32 13.70
CA ALA A 836 11.07 19.14 12.97
C ALA A 836 12.58 18.89 13.13
N HIS A 837 13.39 19.96 13.14
CA HIS A 837 14.83 19.89 13.30
C HIS A 837 15.30 19.70 14.76
N SER A 838 14.40 19.73 15.74
CA SER A 838 14.73 19.43 17.14
C SER A 838 15.38 18.05 17.31
N ARG A 839 14.98 17.06 16.51
CA ARG A 839 15.57 15.71 16.48
C ARG A 839 17.05 15.71 16.10
N PHE A 840 17.47 16.67 15.26
CA PHE A 840 18.88 16.85 14.93
C PHE A 840 19.65 17.39 16.13
N THR A 841 19.13 18.43 16.79
CA THR A 841 19.71 18.96 18.03
C THR A 841 19.79 17.86 19.10
N ALA A 842 18.74 17.04 19.26
CA ALA A 842 18.70 15.92 20.19
C ALA A 842 19.79 14.87 19.89
N TYR A 843 19.96 14.50 18.62
CA TYR A 843 21.02 13.59 18.20
C TYR A 843 22.41 14.15 18.52
N ALA A 844 22.66 15.43 18.21
CA ALA A 844 23.91 16.08 18.58
C ALA A 844 24.14 16.13 20.10
N ALA A 845 23.08 16.36 20.89
CA ALA A 845 23.14 16.36 22.34
C ALA A 845 23.63 15.01 22.89
N VAL A 846 23.08 13.90 22.40
CA VAL A 846 23.49 12.55 22.81
C VAL A 846 24.91 12.25 22.38
N GLN A 847 25.24 12.49 21.10
CA GLN A 847 26.56 12.15 20.53
C GLN A 847 27.68 12.99 21.16
N ARG A 848 27.41 14.24 21.54
CA ARG A 848 28.38 15.14 22.22
C ARG A 848 28.30 15.12 23.74
N LYS A 849 27.34 14.38 24.33
CA LYS A 849 27.04 14.36 25.77
C LYS A 849 26.78 15.78 26.33
N ASP A 850 26.02 16.58 25.59
CA ASP A 850 25.73 17.98 25.90
C ASP A 850 24.29 18.15 26.39
N ALA A 851 24.13 18.32 27.71
CA ALA A 851 22.83 18.52 28.35
C ALA A 851 22.15 19.84 27.96
N ALA A 852 22.93 20.88 27.59
CA ALA A 852 22.35 22.15 27.15
C ALA A 852 21.69 22.00 25.79
N LEU A 853 22.30 21.24 24.87
CA LEU A 853 21.67 20.88 23.59
C LEU A 853 20.39 20.05 23.81
N ALA A 854 20.37 19.10 24.75
CA ALA A 854 19.18 18.32 25.05
C ALA A 854 18.02 19.21 25.54
N LYS A 855 18.30 20.16 26.44
CA LYS A 855 17.32 21.16 26.88
C LYS A 855 16.86 22.05 25.72
N ARG A 856 17.77 22.47 24.85
CA ARG A 856 17.46 23.29 23.67
C ARG A 856 16.57 22.54 22.69
N ALA A 857 16.82 21.26 22.42
CA ALA A 857 15.99 20.43 21.55
C ALA A 857 14.54 20.37 22.02
N TRP A 858 14.30 20.16 23.33
CA TRP A 858 12.93 20.21 23.86
C TRP A 858 12.31 21.61 23.77
N GLY A 859 13.09 22.67 23.98
CA GLY A 859 12.63 24.04 23.75
C GLY A 859 12.28 24.32 22.29
N GLU A 860 13.03 23.77 21.34
CA GLU A 860 12.75 23.83 19.90
C GLU A 860 11.49 23.06 19.51
N PHE A 861 11.24 21.91 20.15
CA PHE A 861 10.07 21.07 19.88
C PHE A 861 8.77 21.61 20.51
N LEU A 862 8.84 22.13 21.74
CA LEU A 862 7.68 22.62 22.50
C LEU A 862 7.40 24.12 22.29
N GLY A 863 8.34 24.86 21.72
CA GLY A 863 8.21 26.30 21.46
C GLY A 863 7.25 26.63 20.32
N SER A 864 6.85 27.91 20.24
CA SER A 864 5.88 28.43 19.26
C SER A 864 6.42 29.61 18.43
N ASP A 865 7.74 29.77 18.38
CA ASP A 865 8.38 31.03 17.95
C ASP A 865 8.51 31.18 16.42
N ASP A 866 8.21 30.14 15.64
CA ASP A 866 8.60 30.11 14.23
C ASP A 866 7.46 30.38 13.23
N GLY A 867 6.20 30.55 13.67
CA GLY A 867 5.05 30.92 12.82
C GLY A 867 4.66 29.91 11.72
N HIS A 868 5.55 28.97 11.40
CA HIS A 868 5.36 27.75 10.63
C HIS A 868 5.13 26.54 11.56
N ASP A 869 4.65 26.82 12.79
CA ASP A 869 4.52 25.82 13.83
C ASP A 869 3.79 24.60 13.29
N THR A 870 4.47 23.47 13.42
CA THR A 870 3.95 22.10 13.28
C THR A 870 2.92 21.78 14.36
N ALA A 871 2.13 22.78 14.78
CA ALA A 871 1.17 22.71 15.86
C ALA A 871 -0.02 21.87 15.43
N ALA A 872 0.15 20.56 15.56
CA ALA A 872 -0.93 19.61 15.76
C ALA A 872 -1.67 19.94 17.07
N LEU A 873 -2.39 21.06 17.13
CA LEU A 873 -3.12 21.53 18.32
C LEU A 873 -4.57 21.91 18.02
N GLY A 874 -5.10 21.51 16.86
CA GLY A 874 -6.54 21.52 16.62
C GLY A 874 -7.22 20.37 17.39
N ARG A 875 -8.26 20.67 18.15
CA ARG A 875 -9.18 19.62 18.63
C ARG A 875 -10.06 19.18 17.48
N VAL A 876 -10.33 17.88 17.38
CA VAL A 876 -11.29 17.36 16.41
C VAL A 876 -12.68 17.93 16.73
N ARG A 877 -13.34 18.51 15.73
CA ARG A 877 -14.70 19.05 15.82
C ARG A 877 -15.59 18.40 14.76
N ARG A 878 -16.86 18.15 15.12
CA ARG A 878 -17.89 17.68 14.19
C ARG A 878 -18.50 18.87 13.45
N ILE A 879 -18.54 18.80 12.12
CA ILE A 879 -19.26 19.74 11.25
C ILE A 879 -20.40 18.97 10.56
N SER A 880 -21.56 19.61 10.44
CA SER A 880 -22.78 18.97 9.90
C SER A 880 -23.76 20.02 9.37
N GLY A 881 -24.80 19.59 8.68
CA GLY A 881 -25.81 20.50 8.14
C GLY A 881 -25.38 21.10 6.80
N PRO A 882 -25.81 22.33 6.46
CA PRO A 882 -25.65 22.89 5.12
C PRO A 882 -24.21 23.24 4.74
N ASP A 883 -23.28 23.26 5.70
CA ASP A 883 -21.88 23.61 5.47
C ASP A 883 -21.07 22.48 4.81
N VAL A 884 -21.61 21.25 4.81
CA VAL A 884 -20.90 20.05 4.35
C VAL A 884 -21.83 19.07 3.63
N LEU A 885 -21.30 18.34 2.64
CA LEU A 885 -22.04 17.33 1.89
C LEU A 885 -22.60 16.21 2.78
N LYS A 886 -21.82 15.82 3.79
CA LYS A 886 -22.16 14.84 4.82
C LYS A 886 -21.46 15.25 6.10
N PRO A 887 -21.96 14.88 7.30
CA PRO A 887 -21.30 15.32 8.51
C PRO A 887 -19.90 14.72 8.63
N ILE A 888 -18.93 15.56 9.00
CA ILE A 888 -17.49 15.28 9.00
C ILE A 888 -16.83 15.67 10.33
N ASP A 889 -15.73 15.00 10.63
CA ASP A 889 -14.79 15.34 11.70
C ASP A 889 -13.61 16.09 11.08
N GLU A 890 -13.36 17.28 11.61
CA GLU A 890 -12.34 18.22 11.14
C GLU A 890 -11.34 18.51 12.26
N MET A 891 -10.06 18.62 11.91
CA MET A 891 -9.04 19.22 12.76
C MET A 891 -8.57 20.52 12.08
N ALA A 892 -9.05 21.66 12.57
CA ALA A 892 -8.73 22.95 11.96
C ALA A 892 -7.21 23.24 12.05
N GLY A 893 -6.63 23.71 10.95
CA GLY A 893 -5.19 23.99 10.85
C GLY A 893 -4.31 22.74 10.66
N VAL A 894 -4.88 21.55 10.48
CA VAL A 894 -4.10 20.34 10.17
C VAL A 894 -3.46 20.43 8.78
N SER A 895 -2.22 19.97 8.69
CA SER A 895 -1.52 19.67 7.43
C SER A 895 -0.71 18.40 7.60
N THR A 896 -0.54 17.65 6.52
CA THR A 896 0.19 16.38 6.55
C THR A 896 1.67 16.60 6.82
N ASN A 897 2.25 17.65 6.24
CA ASN A 897 3.58 18.15 6.58
C ASN A 897 3.77 18.38 8.09
N GLY A 898 2.88 19.16 8.72
CA GLY A 898 2.96 19.46 10.14
C GLY A 898 2.82 18.21 11.01
N THR A 899 1.85 17.36 10.69
CA THR A 899 1.61 16.10 11.41
C THR A 899 2.80 15.15 11.32
N ALA A 900 3.29 14.86 10.11
CA ALA A 900 4.37 13.89 9.89
C ALA A 900 5.66 14.33 10.59
N GLN A 901 6.05 15.60 10.44
CA GLN A 901 7.28 16.11 11.05
C GLN A 901 7.18 16.26 12.56
N TRP A 902 6.03 16.66 13.10
CA TRP A 902 5.81 16.68 14.54
C TRP A 902 5.93 15.25 15.11
N GLY A 903 5.28 14.27 14.47
CA GLY A 903 5.31 12.88 14.90
C GLY A 903 6.73 12.29 14.86
N LEU A 904 7.47 12.49 13.77
CA LEU A 904 8.84 12.00 13.65
C LEU A 904 9.79 12.66 14.66
N ALA A 905 9.65 13.96 14.92
CA ALA A 905 10.44 14.66 15.93
C ALA A 905 10.10 14.16 17.34
N ALA A 906 8.81 13.93 17.64
CA ALA A 906 8.37 13.35 18.91
C ALA A 906 8.99 11.96 19.15
N VAL A 907 8.95 11.09 18.13
CA VAL A 907 9.54 9.74 18.18
C VAL A 907 11.03 9.79 18.50
N ALA A 908 11.79 10.58 17.75
CA ALA A 908 13.24 10.65 17.92
C ALA A 908 13.65 11.33 19.24
N ASN A 909 12.99 12.43 19.62
CA ASN A 909 13.30 13.14 20.86
C ASN A 909 13.00 12.29 22.10
N LEU A 910 11.88 11.58 22.13
CA LEU A 910 11.56 10.66 23.23
C LEU A 910 12.60 9.54 23.35
N ALA A 911 13.08 9.01 22.22
CA ALA A 911 14.08 7.95 22.21
C ALA A 911 15.47 8.43 22.65
N LEU A 912 15.90 9.61 22.20
CA LEU A 912 17.25 10.14 22.41
C LEU A 912 17.41 10.88 23.74
N ILE A 913 16.42 11.70 24.10
CA ILE A 913 16.51 12.68 25.20
C ILE A 913 15.26 12.70 26.09
N GLY A 914 14.51 11.59 26.13
CA GLY A 914 13.29 11.48 26.94
C GLY A 914 13.51 11.77 28.42
N ASP A 915 14.69 11.48 28.97
CA ASP A 915 15.00 11.76 30.38
C ASP A 915 15.20 13.25 30.65
N ALA A 916 15.70 14.00 29.65
CA ALA A 916 15.88 15.44 29.75
C ALA A 916 14.55 16.21 29.77
N LEU A 917 13.47 15.62 29.23
CA LEU A 917 12.12 16.19 29.21
C LEU A 917 11.63 16.53 30.63
N GLU A 918 11.94 15.65 31.59
CA GLU A 918 11.50 15.78 32.98
C GLU A 918 12.38 16.75 33.78
N SER A 919 13.66 16.86 33.43
CA SER A 919 14.62 17.77 34.06
C SER A 919 14.46 19.25 33.67
N GLY A 920 13.59 19.54 32.70
CA GLY A 920 13.42 20.84 32.07
C GLY A 920 12.29 21.72 32.63
N ARG A 921 11.59 21.28 33.68
CA ARG A 921 10.59 22.10 34.41
C ARG A 921 11.16 22.75 35.66
#